data_AF-A0A0F8XN35-F1
#
_entry.id   AF-A0A0F8XN35-F1
#
_cell.length_a   1.000
_cell.length_b   1.000
_cell.length_c   1.000
_cell.angle_alpha   90.00
_cell.angle_beta   90.00
_cell.angle_gamma   90.00
#
_symmetry.space_group_name_H-M   'P 1'
#
loop_
_entity.id
_entity.type
_entity.pdbx_description
1 polymer ?
#
loop_
_entity_poly.entity_id
_entity_poly.type
_entity_poly.pdbx_seq_one_letter_code
_entity_poly.pdbx_strand_id
1 'polypeptide(L)'
;METKLEKLKPSKKKSNLITLLVLFTITFSLFGVIFYQDAIESIVYPSELPSISIEVSSDITDISKNCWLKVSPISSKDSQSTWANRPLAGRIRKRNSDEGFSIELNQRENLLQIRNDDDWILLPSGNNLDAIRTKLSFDFYNLIYEPESNYRLPHSELVDLYINGQFKGIFLLSERIDRGMLDLKTEDINNPEQNDVIIKTMGWDGDFFETPNFPESNIEQLYPNSISNTYRIVDLIDFVLNSTEEEFYDENTGIFSLLDKNSVIDNFLFGLFSGNNIIEGFSYFLIYNHERAENSAGFSFLPWHFEQSFGYSKYGKIPQSLWLNKEDNKIDPVVWSNLYNRLLFPEESSSINSNFLSDVKNRWNNIFNNYWKIEELIDYFDNIYSTVQNSLIQTGYENSFYEEFKDSIHNWIEKRLPLLNEILTREDTITFGQFESLYQEDDNVFGFSDSAARRYYYKSSVIFSKDKIHNVNITIREDFLTNIIDRKFDGDWETNHIWMASNVSIDGYSINNVGIRIKANLGSLNTPKNSFKLKFSEGELYHFNDREGYGEYHYYPENIDRRFLGIKNLNLRAGPGDSSLLNEPIGHEIFKITGNPYLRISWGRLYITLTDESGKVLKPQEYKGLYWITEQLDKTYLRTRFKNPNGNLYKTTGATALLNSWWVTENPDDLKILGTYSPPYRRTYELKTNTEVDDYTDLRDFLYFINFDWENIEYITDLSIIAKYFASSIYQGSWDDYIIIAHNYYLYSDPNIGFVMIPWDIENNLNAFSSFLGNFSDAPLLNGYQDHFNWNNWGFWFGNWSWDPKTRPLWDNAAKDPVFVNYYLNEIEKILNETQYLLEKVDQWSNLINESLLLPFNVTSPRDASAYQTPYTIQIDNNSYINEKSRVINFLIDRQKFVEEELKKPVEEL
;
A
#
# COMPACT_ATOMS: atom_id res chain seq x y z
N MET A 1 13.47 91.19 10.60
CA MET A 1 12.33 90.37 11.09
C MET A 1 12.89 89.38 12.11
N GLU A 2 13.51 89.92 13.16
CA GLU A 2 14.26 89.23 14.21
C GLU A 2 13.35 88.88 15.41
N THR A 3 12.03 88.72 15.17
CA THR A 3 11.02 88.67 16.23
C THR A 3 9.92 87.62 16.00
N LYS A 4 10.21 86.49 15.33
CA LYS A 4 9.17 85.45 15.09
C LYS A 4 9.62 83.97 15.14
N LEU A 5 10.63 83.60 15.93
CA LEU A 5 10.93 82.16 16.17
C LEU A 5 11.28 81.80 17.62
N GLU A 6 10.89 82.64 18.57
CA GLU A 6 11.02 82.34 20.02
C GLU A 6 9.75 81.73 20.65
N LYS A 7 8.76 81.31 19.84
CA LYS A 7 7.45 80.85 20.32
C LYS A 7 7.13 79.38 20.10
N LEU A 8 8.11 78.50 19.93
CA LEU A 8 7.88 77.06 19.83
C LEU A 8 8.86 76.20 20.65
N LYS A 9 9.32 76.68 21.81
CA LYS A 9 9.86 75.78 22.85
C LYS A 9 8.75 75.50 23.87
N PRO A 10 8.28 74.24 24.02
CA PRO A 10 7.29 73.92 25.04
C PRO A 10 7.85 74.33 26.41
N SER A 11 7.03 75.00 27.22
CA SER A 11 7.44 75.37 28.58
C SER A 11 7.90 74.12 29.34
N LYS A 12 8.82 74.26 30.29
CA LYS A 12 9.33 73.16 31.13
C LYS A 12 8.19 72.29 31.71
N LYS A 13 7.02 72.90 31.95
CA LYS A 13 5.77 72.24 32.36
C LYS A 13 5.15 71.35 31.26
N LYS A 14 5.10 71.81 30.00
CA LYS A 14 4.63 71.02 28.85
C LYS A 14 5.58 69.87 28.49
N SER A 15 6.90 70.10 28.57
CA SER A 15 7.89 69.03 28.37
C SER A 15 7.74 67.94 29.43
N ASN A 16 7.62 68.32 30.71
CA ASN A 16 7.43 67.34 31.79
C ASN A 16 6.09 66.61 31.68
N LEU A 17 5.01 67.28 31.24
CA LEU A 17 3.72 66.63 31.03
C LEU A 17 3.76 65.62 29.87
N ILE A 18 4.46 65.94 28.79
CA ILE A 18 4.66 65.01 27.67
C ILE A 18 5.52 63.83 28.11
N THR A 19 6.60 64.06 28.87
CA THR A 19 7.42 62.97 29.43
C THR A 19 6.63 62.09 30.40
N LEU A 20 5.76 62.67 31.23
CA LEU A 20 4.86 61.92 32.11
C LEU A 20 3.81 61.13 31.34
N LEU A 21 3.25 61.70 30.27
CA LEU A 21 2.29 61.01 29.39
C LEU A 21 2.96 59.87 28.63
N VAL A 22 4.19 60.05 28.14
CA VAL A 22 4.99 59.02 27.47
C VAL A 22 5.37 57.92 28.45
N LEU A 23 5.83 58.27 29.65
CA LEU A 23 6.09 57.29 30.71
C LEU A 23 4.82 56.54 31.05
N PHE A 24 3.69 57.23 31.26
CA PHE A 24 2.41 56.60 31.58
C PHE A 24 1.90 55.71 30.45
N THR A 25 2.08 56.08 29.18
CA THR A 25 1.74 55.20 28.05
C THR A 25 2.68 54.00 27.98
N ILE A 26 3.98 54.16 28.22
CA ILE A 26 4.93 53.04 28.29
C ILE A 26 4.58 52.11 29.45
N THR A 27 4.29 52.62 30.66
CA THR A 27 3.87 51.77 31.78
C THR A 27 2.52 51.12 31.55
N PHE A 28 1.55 51.83 30.95
CA PHE A 28 0.23 51.26 30.66
C PHE A 28 0.27 50.26 29.51
N SER A 29 1.18 50.43 28.54
CA SER A 29 1.48 49.45 27.51
C SER A 29 2.24 48.25 28.06
N LEU A 30 3.17 48.44 29.01
CA LEU A 30 3.82 47.32 29.72
C LEU A 30 2.82 46.57 30.60
N PHE A 31 1.96 47.27 31.33
CA PHE A 31 0.86 46.63 32.06
C PHE A 31 -0.14 45.99 31.11
N GLY A 32 -0.41 46.59 29.95
CA GLY A 32 -1.23 46.00 28.90
C GLY A 32 -0.60 44.72 28.33
N VAL A 33 0.71 44.68 28.15
CA VAL A 33 1.47 43.49 27.71
C VAL A 33 1.56 42.43 28.81
N ILE A 34 1.73 42.83 30.08
CA ILE A 34 1.73 41.91 31.22
C ILE A 34 0.32 41.35 31.47
N PHE A 35 -0.73 42.17 31.43
CA PHE A 35 -2.12 41.70 31.53
C PHE A 35 -2.57 40.96 30.28
N TYR A 36 -2.00 41.24 29.10
CA TYR A 36 -2.24 40.47 27.87
C TYR A 36 -1.45 39.15 27.89
N GLN A 37 -0.26 39.09 28.49
CA GLN A 37 0.47 37.85 28.74
C GLN A 37 -0.18 37.02 29.85
N ASP A 38 -0.66 37.64 30.94
CA ASP A 38 -1.42 36.98 32.02
C ASP A 38 -2.85 36.60 31.59
N ALA A 39 -3.45 37.30 30.61
CA ALA A 39 -4.72 36.89 29.99
C ALA A 39 -4.54 35.88 28.84
N ILE A 40 -3.30 35.69 28.37
CA ILE A 40 -2.87 34.62 27.45
C ILE A 40 -2.13 33.51 28.23
N GLU A 41 -2.07 33.58 29.57
CA GLU A 41 -2.04 32.37 30.36
C GLU A 41 -3.37 31.69 30.08
N SER A 42 -3.27 30.70 29.20
CA SER A 42 -4.22 29.63 28.92
C SER A 42 -5.31 29.54 29.97
N ILE A 43 -6.57 29.45 29.55
CA ILE A 43 -7.57 28.80 30.37
C ILE A 43 -6.96 27.45 30.77
N VAL A 44 -6.43 27.34 31.99
CA VAL A 44 -5.83 26.11 32.50
C VAL A 44 -7.00 25.22 32.82
N TYR A 45 -7.41 24.43 31.85
CA TYR A 45 -8.34 23.34 32.09
C TYR A 45 -7.64 22.37 33.05
N PRO A 46 -8.16 22.15 34.27
CA PRO A 46 -7.55 21.21 35.19
C PRO A 46 -7.55 19.83 34.53
N SER A 47 -6.37 19.21 34.48
CA SER A 47 -6.23 17.87 33.92
C SER A 47 -6.98 16.85 34.78
N GLU A 48 -7.61 15.89 34.11
CA GLU A 48 -8.24 14.72 34.72
C GLU A 48 -7.35 13.47 34.55
N LEU A 49 -6.08 13.65 34.17
CA LEU A 49 -5.05 12.61 34.17
C LEU A 49 -4.01 12.80 35.30
N PRO A 50 -3.47 11.70 35.87
CA PRO A 50 -2.23 11.78 36.64
C PRO A 50 -1.13 12.49 35.85
N SER A 51 -0.29 13.28 36.51
CA SER A 51 0.84 13.93 35.84
C SER A 51 2.17 13.30 36.21
N ILE A 52 3.08 13.24 35.24
CA ILE A 52 4.48 12.86 35.44
C ILE A 52 5.33 14.07 35.07
N SER A 53 6.09 14.57 36.06
CA SER A 53 7.08 15.63 35.84
C SER A 53 8.47 15.04 35.88
N ILE A 54 9.27 15.30 34.85
CA ILE A 54 10.64 14.81 34.71
C ILE A 54 11.60 16.00 34.62
N GLU A 55 12.54 16.06 35.53
CA GLU A 55 13.63 17.04 35.55
C GLU A 55 14.92 16.40 35.04
N VAL A 56 15.51 16.97 33.99
CA VAL A 56 16.75 16.53 33.33
C VAL A 56 17.63 17.73 33.01
N SER A 57 18.95 17.55 33.17
CA SER A 57 19.93 18.65 33.00
C SER A 57 20.20 19.05 31.55
N SER A 58 19.76 18.24 30.57
CA SER A 58 19.95 18.45 29.14
C SER A 58 18.93 17.65 28.33
N ASP A 59 18.87 17.89 27.02
CA ASP A 59 17.96 17.19 26.11
C ASP A 59 18.07 15.66 26.22
N ILE A 60 16.92 14.98 26.14
CA ILE A 60 16.85 13.52 26.23
C ILE A 60 17.16 12.91 24.86
N THR A 61 18.21 12.11 24.81
CA THR A 61 18.66 11.35 23.64
C THR A 61 18.44 9.85 23.86
N ASP A 62 18.79 9.02 22.89
CA ASP A 62 18.85 7.55 23.03
C ASP A 62 19.87 7.07 24.09
N ILE A 63 20.83 7.91 24.45
CA ILE A 63 21.77 7.69 25.56
C ILE A 63 21.11 7.95 26.93
N SER A 64 21.22 6.98 27.84
CA SER A 64 20.69 7.03 29.21
C SER A 64 21.31 8.14 30.08
N LYS A 65 20.47 8.98 30.69
CA LYS A 65 20.84 10.13 31.53
C LYS A 65 20.11 10.12 32.86
N ASN A 66 20.74 10.68 33.89
CA ASN A 66 20.10 10.85 35.21
C ASN A 66 18.90 11.82 35.11
N CYS A 67 17.82 11.48 35.79
CA CYS A 67 16.62 12.31 35.89
C CYS A 67 16.01 12.24 37.29
N TRP A 68 15.14 13.20 37.59
CA TRP A 68 14.21 13.14 38.71
C TRP A 68 12.80 13.09 38.19
N LEU A 69 12.08 12.02 38.52
CA LEU A 69 10.69 11.80 38.14
C LEU A 69 9.78 12.05 39.33
N LYS A 70 8.67 12.77 39.13
CA LYS A 70 7.63 12.96 40.14
C LYS A 70 6.29 12.58 39.53
N VAL A 71 5.61 11.60 40.12
CA VAL A 71 4.23 11.23 39.74
C VAL A 71 3.25 11.89 40.68
N SER A 72 2.29 12.62 40.12
CA SER A 72 1.21 13.29 40.87
C SER A 72 -0.12 12.66 40.47
N PRO A 73 -0.65 11.72 41.27
CA PRO A 73 -1.90 11.04 40.97
C PRO A 73 -3.11 11.93 41.22
N ILE A 74 -4.24 11.59 40.60
CA ILE A 74 -5.54 12.23 40.84
C ILE A 74 -6.30 11.56 41.98
N SER A 75 -6.21 10.24 42.07
CA SER A 75 -6.97 9.51 43.08
C SER A 75 -6.45 9.83 44.49
N SER A 76 -7.38 10.03 45.42
CA SER A 76 -7.05 10.29 46.83
C SER A 76 -6.34 9.11 47.48
N LYS A 77 -6.62 7.88 47.02
CA LYS A 77 -5.96 6.65 47.44
C LYS A 77 -4.49 6.67 47.01
N ASP A 78 -4.21 6.94 45.75
CA ASP A 78 -2.86 6.96 45.21
C ASP A 78 -2.03 8.11 45.76
N SER A 79 -2.67 9.25 46.06
CA SER A 79 -2.02 10.41 46.68
C SER A 79 -1.40 10.11 48.06
N GLN A 80 -1.81 9.02 48.72
CA GLN A 80 -1.26 8.58 50.01
C GLN A 80 -0.12 7.56 49.85
N SER A 81 0.17 7.11 48.63
CA SER A 81 1.24 6.17 48.36
C SER A 81 2.62 6.79 48.55
N THR A 82 3.60 5.98 48.94
CA THR A 82 4.97 6.44 49.21
C THR A 82 5.67 7.00 47.98
N TRP A 83 5.32 6.57 46.78
CA TRP A 83 5.88 7.06 45.51
C TRP A 83 5.27 8.41 45.06
N ALA A 84 4.08 8.76 45.56
CA ALA A 84 3.32 9.90 45.06
C ALA A 84 3.91 11.24 45.52
N ASN A 85 3.83 12.24 44.64
CA ASN A 85 4.14 13.65 44.92
C ASN A 85 5.55 13.94 45.46
N ARG A 86 6.52 13.03 45.28
CA ARG A 86 7.93 13.23 45.62
C ARG A 86 8.86 12.98 44.43
N PRO A 87 10.09 13.54 44.44
CA PRO A 87 11.11 13.21 43.45
C PRO A 87 11.62 11.77 43.64
N LEU A 88 11.65 11.01 42.55
CA LEU A 88 12.20 9.67 42.40
C LEU A 88 13.42 9.77 41.50
N ALA A 89 14.58 9.36 42.01
CA ALA A 89 15.82 9.36 41.23
C ALA A 89 15.83 8.18 40.26
N GLY A 90 16.26 8.41 39.02
CA GLY A 90 16.41 7.35 38.04
C GLY A 90 17.20 7.80 36.83
N ARG A 91 17.05 7.03 35.75
CA ARG A 91 17.63 7.30 34.45
C ARG A 91 16.56 7.29 33.38
N ILE A 92 16.73 8.10 32.35
CA ILE A 92 15.82 8.20 31.21
C ILE A 92 16.60 8.19 29.89
N ARG A 93 16.00 7.60 28.85
CA ARG A 93 16.45 7.70 27.46
C ARG A 93 15.26 7.77 26.50
N LYS A 94 15.45 8.39 25.35
CA LYS A 94 14.52 8.34 24.22
C LYS A 94 14.58 6.94 23.61
N ARG A 95 13.43 6.41 23.19
CA ARG A 95 13.30 5.13 22.50
C ARG A 95 13.47 5.34 21.00
N ASN A 96 14.19 4.42 20.36
CA ASN A 96 14.43 4.49 18.92
C ASN A 96 13.18 4.07 18.10
N SER A 97 12.22 3.39 18.73
CA SER A 97 11.05 2.82 18.04
C SER A 97 9.90 3.81 17.82
N ASP A 98 9.65 4.71 18.77
CA ASP A 98 8.33 5.34 18.89
C ASP A 98 8.36 6.75 19.48
N GLU A 99 9.50 7.45 19.49
CA GLU A 99 9.69 8.76 20.17
C GLU A 99 9.42 8.78 21.68
N GLY A 100 9.01 7.65 22.26
CA GLY A 100 8.74 7.52 23.68
C GLY A 100 9.99 7.53 24.55
N PHE A 101 9.79 7.29 25.84
CA PHE A 101 10.87 7.25 26.82
C PHE A 101 10.91 5.91 27.56
N SER A 102 12.12 5.44 27.84
CA SER A 102 12.36 4.38 28.81
C SER A 102 12.96 4.98 30.06
N ILE A 103 12.43 4.59 31.21
CA ILE A 103 12.82 5.07 32.54
C ILE A 103 13.25 3.88 33.38
N GLU A 104 14.39 4.02 34.06
CA GLU A 104 14.93 3.05 35.00
C GLU A 104 15.11 3.75 36.35
N LEU A 105 14.25 3.47 37.32
CA LEU A 105 14.29 4.08 38.65
C LEU A 105 15.38 3.42 39.50
N ASN A 106 15.99 4.18 40.41
CA ASN A 106 16.99 3.62 41.32
C ASN A 106 16.40 2.67 42.38
N GLN A 107 15.07 2.67 42.53
CA GLN A 107 14.32 1.83 43.45
C GLN A 107 13.03 1.40 42.75
N ARG A 108 12.58 0.18 43.07
CA ARG A 108 11.29 -0.32 42.62
C ARG A 108 10.17 0.48 43.27
N GLU A 109 9.21 0.89 42.46
CA GLU A 109 8.04 1.65 42.90
C GLU A 109 6.79 1.04 42.27
N ASN A 110 5.66 1.09 42.98
CA ASN A 110 4.38 0.63 42.45
C ASN A 110 3.57 1.79 41.86
N LEU A 111 4.11 2.41 40.81
CA LEU A 111 3.53 3.61 40.21
C LEU A 111 2.10 3.35 39.73
N LEU A 112 1.15 4.18 40.18
CA LEU A 112 -0.27 4.09 39.83
C LEU A 112 -0.87 2.66 40.02
N GLN A 113 -0.34 1.90 40.98
CA GLN A 113 -0.78 0.52 41.28
C GLN A 113 -0.57 -0.50 40.13
N ILE A 114 0.27 -0.21 39.15
CA ILE A 114 0.52 -1.09 37.99
C ILE A 114 1.32 -2.34 38.38
N ARG A 115 2.57 -2.16 38.82
CA ARG A 115 3.53 -3.22 39.19
C ARG A 115 4.60 -2.61 40.08
N ASN A 116 5.08 -3.33 41.10
CA ASN A 116 6.24 -2.89 41.88
C ASN A 116 7.53 -3.14 41.09
N ASP A 117 8.02 -2.10 40.43
CA ASP A 117 9.08 -2.23 39.43
C ASP A 117 9.95 -0.98 39.26
N ASP A 118 11.13 -1.17 38.71
CA ASP A 118 12.10 -0.11 38.40
C ASP A 118 12.13 0.27 36.92
N ASP A 119 11.68 -0.58 36.00
CA ASP A 119 11.66 -0.33 34.56
C ASP A 119 10.28 0.12 34.06
N TRP A 120 10.20 1.34 33.52
CA TRP A 120 8.96 1.94 33.04
C TRP A 120 9.08 2.46 31.61
N ILE A 121 7.98 2.43 30.88
CA ILE A 121 7.88 2.96 29.52
C ILE A 121 6.85 4.08 29.48
N LEU A 122 7.18 5.17 28.78
CA LEU A 122 6.25 6.22 28.39
C LEU A 122 6.08 6.20 26.87
N LEU A 123 4.92 5.74 26.39
CA LEU A 123 4.58 5.72 24.97
C LEU A 123 3.87 7.03 24.59
N PRO A 124 4.26 7.72 23.52
CA PRO A 124 3.65 8.99 23.15
C PRO A 124 2.31 8.79 22.44
N SER A 125 1.50 9.85 22.43
CA SER A 125 0.25 9.87 21.65
C SER A 125 0.47 9.99 20.13
N GLY A 126 1.65 10.42 19.68
CA GLY A 126 1.90 10.60 18.24
C GLY A 126 0.87 11.52 17.55
N ASN A 127 0.73 11.35 16.24
CA ASN A 127 -0.18 12.17 15.40
C ASN A 127 -1.62 11.64 15.35
N ASN A 128 -1.90 10.42 15.84
CA ASN A 128 -3.22 9.77 15.76
C ASN A 128 -3.67 9.17 17.11
N LEU A 129 -3.28 9.81 18.22
CA LEU A 129 -3.62 9.41 19.59
C LEU A 129 -3.28 7.93 19.89
N ASP A 130 -2.09 7.54 19.45
CA ASP A 130 -1.48 6.21 19.50
C ASP A 130 -1.47 5.63 20.92
N ALA A 131 -1.23 6.48 21.93
CA ALA A 131 -1.30 6.12 23.35
C ALA A 131 -2.69 5.63 23.76
N ILE A 132 -3.77 6.28 23.30
CA ILE A 132 -5.14 5.88 23.60
C ILE A 132 -5.45 4.54 22.94
N ARG A 133 -5.07 4.37 21.67
CA ARG A 133 -5.30 3.11 20.92
C ARG A 133 -4.48 1.95 21.48
N THR A 134 -3.28 2.23 21.97
CA THR A 134 -2.46 1.25 22.70
C THR A 134 -3.10 0.84 24.01
N LYS A 135 -3.62 1.81 24.80
CA LYS A 135 -4.36 1.51 26.02
C LYS A 135 -5.58 0.63 25.76
N LEU A 136 -6.41 1.00 24.79
CA LEU A 136 -7.57 0.19 24.37
C LEU A 136 -7.16 -1.23 23.97
N SER A 137 -6.06 -1.36 23.22
CA SER A 137 -5.55 -2.67 22.80
C SER A 137 -5.12 -3.54 23.98
N PHE A 138 -4.35 -2.98 24.92
CA PHE A 138 -3.94 -3.67 26.14
C PHE A 138 -5.13 -4.12 26.97
N ASP A 139 -6.05 -3.19 27.24
CA ASP A 139 -7.17 -3.43 28.13
C ASP A 139 -8.17 -4.40 27.49
N PHE A 140 -8.49 -4.27 26.20
CA PHE A 140 -9.42 -5.18 25.51
C PHE A 140 -8.86 -6.59 25.31
N TYR A 141 -7.55 -6.74 25.11
CA TYR A 141 -6.90 -8.06 25.10
C TYR A 141 -6.94 -8.68 26.50
N ASN A 142 -6.65 -7.89 27.54
CA ASN A 142 -6.65 -8.37 28.91
C ASN A 142 -8.05 -8.73 29.44
N LEU A 143 -9.13 -8.24 28.81
CA LEU A 143 -10.50 -8.70 29.12
C LEU A 143 -10.73 -10.18 28.82
N ILE A 144 -10.09 -10.71 27.77
CA ILE A 144 -10.25 -12.11 27.36
C ILE A 144 -9.20 -13.04 27.97
N TYR A 145 -8.23 -12.49 28.70
CA TYR A 145 -7.17 -13.23 29.36
C TYR A 145 -7.70 -14.28 30.34
N GLU A 146 -7.16 -15.49 30.28
CA GLU A 146 -7.43 -16.56 31.24
C GLU A 146 -6.29 -16.63 32.26
N PRO A 147 -6.54 -16.55 33.59
CA PRO A 147 -5.49 -16.49 34.60
C PRO A 147 -4.45 -17.62 34.58
N GLU A 148 -4.80 -18.79 34.05
CA GLU A 148 -3.92 -19.95 33.92
C GLU A 148 -2.95 -19.85 32.73
N SER A 149 -3.16 -18.89 31.84
CA SER A 149 -2.32 -18.67 30.66
C SER A 149 -1.27 -17.62 30.99
N ASN A 150 0.03 -17.95 30.97
CA ASN A 150 1.10 -17.01 31.39
C ASN A 150 1.37 -15.86 30.38
N TYR A 151 0.42 -15.50 29.52
CA TYR A 151 0.58 -14.47 28.47
C TYR A 151 -0.53 -13.42 28.56
N ARG A 152 -0.20 -12.23 29.09
CA ARG A 152 -1.08 -11.03 29.12
C ARG A 152 -0.38 -9.83 28.51
N LEU A 153 -1.15 -8.80 28.14
CA LEU A 153 -0.59 -7.51 27.74
C LEU A 153 -0.29 -6.62 28.96
N PRO A 154 0.62 -5.63 28.82
CA PRO A 154 0.99 -4.72 29.90
C PRO A 154 -0.20 -3.98 30.51
N HIS A 155 -0.17 -3.81 31.82
CA HIS A 155 -0.99 -2.81 32.50
C HIS A 155 -0.45 -1.41 32.19
N SER A 156 -1.36 -0.44 32.10
CA SER A 156 -1.00 0.91 31.65
C SER A 156 -1.99 1.99 32.09
N GLU A 157 -1.48 3.21 32.23
CA GLU A 157 -2.24 4.40 32.62
C GLU A 157 -1.87 5.62 31.77
N LEU A 158 -2.89 6.38 31.32
CA LEU A 158 -2.67 7.62 30.59
C LEU A 158 -2.25 8.73 31.56
N VAL A 159 -1.26 9.52 31.15
CA VAL A 159 -0.66 10.55 31.99
C VAL A 159 -0.33 11.80 31.19
N ASP A 160 -0.39 12.95 31.86
CA ASP A 160 0.18 14.18 31.33
C ASP A 160 1.69 14.23 31.60
N LEU A 161 2.49 14.35 30.55
CA LEU A 161 3.93 14.43 30.68
C LEU A 161 4.42 15.88 30.68
N TYR A 162 5.22 16.21 31.69
CA TYR A 162 5.98 17.46 31.77
C TYR A 162 7.46 17.15 31.82
N ILE A 163 8.26 17.81 30.95
CA ILE A 163 9.72 17.72 30.98
C ILE A 163 10.28 19.11 31.24
N ASN A 164 11.05 19.29 32.31
CA ASN A 164 11.58 20.57 32.78
C ASN A 164 10.50 21.67 32.84
N GLY A 165 9.34 21.32 33.41
CA GLY A 165 8.18 22.19 33.54
C GLY A 165 7.37 22.44 32.25
N GLN A 166 7.80 21.94 31.09
CA GLN A 166 7.06 22.09 29.84
C GLN A 166 6.14 20.90 29.59
N PHE A 167 4.86 21.17 29.31
CA PHE A 167 3.91 20.15 28.86
C PHE A 167 4.36 19.55 27.53
N LYS A 168 4.38 18.21 27.45
CA LYS A 168 4.76 17.45 26.26
C LYS A 168 3.58 16.71 25.62
N GLY A 169 2.41 16.77 26.23
CA GLY A 169 1.22 16.05 25.77
C GLY A 169 0.90 14.84 26.63
N ILE A 170 -0.05 14.06 26.12
CA ILE A 170 -0.54 12.83 26.75
C ILE A 170 0.39 11.67 26.36
N PHE A 171 0.78 10.89 27.37
CA PHE A 171 1.58 9.68 27.22
C PHE A 171 0.87 8.50 27.90
N LEU A 172 1.22 7.28 27.51
CA LEU A 172 0.81 6.06 28.20
C LEU A 172 1.99 5.56 29.03
N LEU A 173 1.87 5.63 30.36
CA LEU A 173 2.75 4.93 31.29
C LEU A 173 2.41 3.44 31.24
N SER A 174 3.40 2.60 30.99
CA SER A 174 3.21 1.15 30.90
C SER A 174 4.38 0.40 31.52
N GLU A 175 4.09 -0.77 32.09
CA GLU A 175 5.12 -1.76 32.40
C GLU A 175 5.77 -2.30 31.11
N ARG A 176 6.95 -2.90 31.23
CA ARG A 176 7.66 -3.48 30.09
C ARG A 176 7.32 -4.97 29.95
N ILE A 177 7.15 -5.43 28.71
CA ILE A 177 7.18 -6.87 28.41
C ILE A 177 8.62 -7.34 28.62
N ASP A 178 8.83 -8.01 29.74
CA ASP A 178 10.10 -8.50 30.21
C ASP A 178 9.93 -9.81 30.98
N ARG A 179 11.07 -10.36 31.42
CA ARG A 179 11.13 -11.57 32.23
C ARG A 179 10.26 -11.50 33.49
N GLY A 180 10.22 -10.34 34.15
CA GLY A 180 9.47 -10.16 35.40
C GLY A 180 7.96 -10.12 35.17
N MET A 181 7.50 -9.58 34.03
CA MET A 181 6.08 -9.48 33.68
C MET A 181 5.51 -10.85 33.36
N LEU A 182 6.33 -11.66 32.67
CA LEU A 182 5.99 -12.98 32.16
C LEU A 182 6.32 -14.12 33.14
N ASP A 183 6.78 -13.79 34.35
CA ASP A 183 7.19 -14.73 35.40
C ASP A 183 8.19 -15.80 34.92
N LEU A 184 9.17 -15.38 34.11
CA LEU A 184 10.19 -16.26 33.54
C LEU A 184 11.39 -16.42 34.48
N LYS A 185 12.06 -17.58 34.42
CA LYS A 185 13.23 -17.89 35.25
C LYS A 185 14.44 -17.02 34.87
N THR A 186 15.29 -16.77 35.85
CA THR A 186 16.58 -16.08 35.66
C THR A 186 17.51 -16.88 34.76
N GLU A 187 18.32 -16.17 33.98
CA GLU A 187 19.23 -16.73 32.99
C GLU A 187 20.22 -17.69 33.66
N ASP A 188 20.26 -18.92 33.18
CA ASP A 188 21.29 -19.90 33.52
C ASP A 188 22.34 -19.94 32.40
N ILE A 189 23.48 -19.32 32.67
CA ILE A 189 24.62 -19.26 31.74
C ILE A 189 25.28 -20.64 31.58
N ASN A 190 25.14 -21.53 32.56
CA ASN A 190 25.77 -22.85 32.54
C ASN A 190 24.92 -23.89 31.79
N ASN A 191 23.60 -23.67 31.69
CA ASN A 191 22.68 -24.54 30.96
C ASN A 191 21.81 -23.72 29.98
N PRO A 192 22.40 -23.15 28.90
CA PRO A 192 21.69 -22.24 28.01
C PRO A 192 20.44 -22.83 27.33
N GLU A 193 20.42 -24.15 27.15
CA GLU A 193 19.30 -24.92 26.61
C GLU A 193 18.09 -25.02 27.56
N GLN A 194 18.26 -24.63 28.82
CA GLN A 194 17.18 -24.58 29.82
C GLN A 194 16.61 -23.17 30.00
N ASN A 195 17.13 -22.19 29.26
CA ASN A 195 16.66 -20.82 29.38
C ASN A 195 15.29 -20.62 28.72
N ASP A 196 14.45 -19.88 29.43
CA ASP A 196 13.29 -19.18 28.88
C ASP A 196 13.75 -18.09 27.92
N VAL A 197 12.95 -17.79 26.89
CA VAL A 197 13.35 -16.87 25.83
C VAL A 197 12.23 -15.88 25.54
N ILE A 198 12.60 -14.62 25.34
CA ILE A 198 11.71 -13.59 24.77
C ILE A 198 12.34 -13.14 23.47
N ILE A 199 11.64 -13.38 22.37
CA ILE A 199 12.01 -12.95 21.04
C ILE A 199 10.98 -11.92 20.59
N LYS A 200 11.44 -10.80 20.06
CA LYS A 200 10.61 -9.79 19.44
C LYS A 200 10.80 -9.89 17.93
N THR A 201 9.71 -10.12 17.20
CA THR A 201 9.71 -10.03 15.75
C THR A 201 9.38 -8.60 15.33
N MET A 202 10.20 -8.06 14.44
CA MET A 202 9.91 -6.81 13.75
C MET A 202 9.83 -7.11 12.27
N GLY A 203 8.97 -6.41 11.55
CA GLY A 203 8.88 -6.67 10.12
C GLY A 203 8.31 -8.06 9.82
N TRP A 204 8.68 -8.62 8.68
CA TRP A 204 8.03 -9.81 8.14
C TRP A 204 8.77 -11.12 8.38
N ASP A 205 9.92 -11.08 9.05
CA ASP A 205 10.73 -12.27 9.28
C ASP A 205 10.05 -13.27 10.24
N GLY A 206 8.98 -12.84 10.92
CA GLY A 206 8.09 -13.69 11.73
C GLY A 206 6.84 -14.20 11.00
N ASP A 207 6.76 -14.11 9.68
CA ASP A 207 5.55 -14.52 8.94
C ASP A 207 5.47 -16.00 8.58
N PHE A 208 6.50 -16.78 8.95
CA PHE A 208 6.60 -18.23 8.76
C PHE A 208 6.67 -18.69 7.29
N PHE A 209 6.92 -17.81 6.32
CA PHE A 209 7.10 -18.21 4.91
C PHE A 209 8.55 -18.49 4.52
N GLU A 210 9.52 -17.98 5.30
CA GLU A 210 10.95 -18.13 5.03
C GLU A 210 11.74 -18.29 6.33
N THR A 211 12.83 -19.06 6.27
CA THR A 211 13.79 -19.15 7.36
C THR A 211 14.54 -17.81 7.50
N PRO A 212 14.59 -17.19 8.68
CA PRO A 212 15.26 -15.90 8.86
C PRO A 212 16.77 -15.98 8.63
N ASN A 213 17.33 -15.00 7.91
CA ASN A 213 18.76 -14.89 7.66
C ASN A 213 19.45 -14.05 8.76
N PHE A 214 20.11 -14.69 9.72
CA PHE A 214 20.86 -13.99 10.77
C PHE A 214 22.29 -13.64 10.31
N PRO A 215 22.83 -12.44 10.68
CA PRO A 215 22.30 -11.46 11.63
C PRO A 215 21.45 -10.34 11.00
N GLU A 216 21.13 -10.43 9.71
CA GLU A 216 20.40 -9.39 8.95
C GLU A 216 18.89 -9.38 9.25
N SER A 217 18.41 -10.38 9.97
CA SER A 217 17.01 -10.51 10.36
C SER A 217 16.53 -9.41 11.31
N ASN A 218 15.27 -9.03 11.14
CA ASN A 218 14.52 -8.14 12.02
C ASN A 218 13.97 -8.84 13.29
N ILE A 219 14.48 -10.04 13.60
CA ILE A 219 14.18 -10.78 14.82
C ILE A 219 15.22 -10.43 15.88
N GLU A 220 14.75 -9.91 17.02
CA GLU A 220 15.58 -9.51 18.15
C GLU A 220 15.29 -10.42 19.36
N GLN A 221 16.33 -11.01 19.96
CA GLN A 221 16.18 -11.65 21.26
C GLN A 221 16.30 -10.59 22.36
N LEU A 222 15.26 -10.45 23.18
CA LEU A 222 15.23 -9.56 24.33
C LEU A 222 15.61 -10.25 25.64
N TYR A 223 15.56 -11.58 25.67
CA TYR A 223 15.94 -12.38 26.82
C TYR A 223 16.22 -13.84 26.39
N PRO A 224 17.24 -14.53 26.93
CA PRO A 224 18.30 -14.02 27.80
C PRO A 224 19.20 -12.99 27.09
N ASN A 225 19.95 -12.19 27.84
CA ASN A 225 20.76 -11.11 27.26
C ASN A 225 22.20 -11.54 26.96
N SER A 226 22.71 -12.56 27.65
CA SER A 226 24.13 -12.92 27.57
C SER A 226 24.40 -14.04 26.56
N ILE A 227 23.39 -14.84 26.22
CA ILE A 227 23.50 -15.98 25.29
C ILE A 227 22.37 -15.93 24.27
N SER A 228 22.68 -16.20 23.00
CA SER A 228 21.65 -16.32 21.97
C SER A 228 20.97 -17.69 22.01
N ASN A 229 19.64 -17.68 22.02
CA ASN A 229 18.74 -18.80 21.89
C ASN A 229 17.83 -18.64 20.66
N THR A 230 18.22 -17.83 19.68
CA THR A 230 17.43 -17.58 18.46
C THR A 230 17.18 -18.85 17.62
N TYR A 231 17.94 -19.93 17.83
CA TYR A 231 17.65 -21.22 17.22
C TYR A 231 16.22 -21.72 17.52
N ARG A 232 15.64 -21.36 18.68
CA ARG A 232 14.28 -21.79 19.04
C ARG A 232 13.21 -21.27 18.10
N ILE A 233 13.28 -20.00 17.69
CA ILE A 233 12.32 -19.47 16.71
C ILE A 233 12.60 -20.03 15.32
N VAL A 234 13.88 -20.28 14.98
CA VAL A 234 14.25 -20.92 13.72
C VAL A 234 13.65 -22.33 13.64
N ASP A 235 13.76 -23.14 14.69
CA ASP A 235 13.17 -24.48 14.76
C ASP A 235 11.64 -24.45 14.65
N LEU A 236 10.99 -23.47 15.31
CA LEU A 236 9.53 -23.30 15.19
C LEU A 236 9.12 -22.89 13.77
N ILE A 237 9.85 -21.96 13.14
CA ILE A 237 9.60 -21.54 11.75
C ILE A 237 9.83 -22.70 10.79
N ASP A 238 10.94 -23.43 10.96
CA ASP A 238 11.29 -24.60 10.16
C ASP A 238 10.20 -25.67 10.25
N PHE A 239 9.70 -25.95 11.45
CA PHE A 239 8.58 -26.88 11.64
C PHE A 239 7.34 -26.42 10.88
N VAL A 240 6.91 -25.16 11.02
CA VAL A 240 5.73 -24.62 10.31
C VAL A 240 5.93 -24.62 8.79
N LEU A 241 7.16 -24.41 8.31
CA LEU A 241 7.47 -24.33 6.88
C LEU A 241 7.57 -25.71 6.22
N ASN A 242 8.20 -26.68 6.90
CA ASN A 242 8.66 -27.91 6.27
C ASN A 242 7.94 -29.19 6.74
N SER A 243 7.15 -29.14 7.81
CA SER A 243 6.40 -30.33 8.24
C SER A 243 5.29 -30.69 7.26
N THR A 244 5.04 -31.97 7.06
CA THR A 244 3.84 -32.45 6.34
C THR A 244 2.57 -32.05 7.11
N GLU A 245 1.41 -32.11 6.45
CA GLU A 245 0.12 -31.87 7.10
C GLU A 245 -0.15 -32.88 8.23
N GLU A 246 0.23 -34.16 8.07
CA GLU A 246 0.12 -35.18 9.11
C GLU A 246 0.96 -34.82 10.35
N GLU A 247 2.22 -34.43 10.15
CA GLU A 247 3.12 -34.03 11.24
C GLU A 247 2.67 -32.73 11.91
N PHE A 248 2.22 -31.74 11.13
CA PHE A 248 1.80 -30.43 11.64
C PHE A 248 0.62 -30.56 12.61
N TYR A 249 -0.30 -31.48 12.31
CA TYR A 249 -1.54 -31.65 13.04
C TYR A 249 -1.54 -32.82 14.05
N ASP A 250 -0.43 -33.53 14.23
CA ASP A 250 -0.33 -34.61 15.21
C ASP A 250 -0.70 -34.11 16.62
N GLU A 251 -1.55 -34.85 17.32
CA GLU A 251 -2.07 -34.43 18.64
C GLU A 251 -0.97 -34.37 19.73
N ASN A 252 0.11 -35.13 19.59
CA ASN A 252 1.17 -35.26 20.58
C ASN A 252 2.47 -34.54 20.19
N THR A 253 2.77 -34.45 18.90
CA THR A 253 4.02 -33.88 18.37
C THR A 253 3.81 -32.74 17.38
N GLY A 254 2.56 -32.40 17.05
CA GLY A 254 2.23 -31.36 16.09
C GLY A 254 2.39 -29.94 16.63
N ILE A 255 1.91 -28.95 15.88
CA ILE A 255 2.10 -27.53 16.19
C ILE A 255 1.62 -27.15 17.58
N PHE A 256 0.53 -27.73 18.07
CA PHE A 256 -0.03 -27.44 19.39
C PHE A 256 0.68 -28.15 20.55
N SER A 257 1.60 -29.07 20.27
CA SER A 257 2.57 -29.57 21.26
C SER A 257 3.72 -28.58 21.49
N LEU A 258 3.99 -27.71 20.52
CA LEU A 258 5.04 -26.70 20.58
C LEU A 258 4.50 -25.34 21.03
N LEU A 259 3.35 -24.94 20.48
CA LEU A 259 2.78 -23.60 20.58
C LEU A 259 1.40 -23.63 21.24
N ASP A 260 1.20 -22.75 22.22
CA ASP A 260 -0.03 -22.68 23.00
C ASP A 260 -1.23 -22.32 22.13
N LYS A 261 -2.17 -23.28 22.02
CA LYS A 261 -3.35 -23.16 21.15
C LYS A 261 -4.25 -21.99 21.53
N ASN A 262 -4.44 -21.73 22.82
CA ASN A 262 -5.27 -20.62 23.28
C ASN A 262 -4.67 -19.27 22.89
N SER A 263 -3.34 -19.13 23.02
CA SER A 263 -2.61 -17.95 22.58
C SER A 263 -2.78 -17.72 21.08
N VAL A 264 -2.71 -18.77 20.26
CA VAL A 264 -2.94 -18.66 18.82
C VAL A 264 -4.38 -18.19 18.51
N ILE A 265 -5.39 -18.78 19.15
CA ILE A 265 -6.78 -18.41 18.93
C ILE A 265 -7.08 -16.99 19.43
N ASP A 266 -6.63 -16.62 20.61
CA ASP A 266 -6.86 -15.28 21.18
C ASP A 266 -6.19 -14.20 20.33
N ASN A 267 -4.97 -14.44 19.84
CA ASN A 267 -4.27 -13.52 18.94
C ASN A 267 -4.94 -13.42 17.57
N PHE A 268 -5.48 -14.52 17.04
CA PHE A 268 -6.27 -14.50 15.81
C PHE A 268 -7.53 -13.64 15.96
N LEU A 269 -8.32 -13.88 17.01
CA LEU A 269 -9.56 -13.15 17.28
C LEU A 269 -9.28 -11.67 17.62
N PHE A 270 -8.22 -11.39 18.39
CA PHE A 270 -7.80 -10.03 18.67
C PHE A 270 -7.33 -9.30 17.41
N GLY A 271 -6.51 -9.94 16.56
CA GLY A 271 -6.08 -9.35 15.29
C GLY A 271 -7.28 -9.03 14.39
N LEU A 272 -8.22 -9.97 14.25
CA LEU A 272 -9.47 -9.75 13.53
C LEU A 272 -10.28 -8.58 14.11
N PHE A 273 -10.47 -8.50 15.42
CA PHE A 273 -11.25 -7.43 16.05
C PHE A 273 -10.55 -6.06 15.97
N SER A 274 -9.29 -5.99 16.37
CA SER A 274 -8.52 -4.74 16.43
C SER A 274 -8.02 -4.26 15.08
N GLY A 275 -7.90 -5.14 14.07
CA GLY A 275 -7.23 -4.84 12.81
C GLY A 275 -5.70 -4.87 12.90
N ASN A 276 -5.15 -5.47 13.97
CA ASN A 276 -3.71 -5.56 14.20
C ASN A 276 -3.04 -6.64 13.31
N ASN A 277 -1.84 -6.34 12.81
CA ASN A 277 -1.10 -7.19 11.87
C ASN A 277 -0.45 -8.44 12.50
N ILE A 278 -0.72 -8.79 13.76
CA ILE A 278 -0.22 -10.04 14.38
C ILE A 278 -0.58 -11.27 13.54
N ILE A 279 -1.75 -11.28 12.93
CA ILE A 279 -2.21 -12.39 12.09
C ILE A 279 -1.47 -12.50 10.76
N GLU A 280 -0.83 -11.42 10.34
CA GLU A 280 0.07 -11.39 9.18
C GLU A 280 1.51 -11.81 9.56
N GLY A 281 1.77 -12.09 10.85
CA GLY A 281 3.10 -12.45 11.36
C GLY A 281 4.08 -11.29 11.46
N PHE A 282 3.57 -10.05 11.49
CA PHE A 282 4.39 -8.83 11.41
C PHE A 282 4.87 -8.29 12.77
N SER A 283 4.07 -8.47 13.82
CA SER A 283 4.30 -7.79 15.11
C SER A 283 3.93 -8.66 16.30
N TYR A 284 4.85 -9.52 16.76
CA TYR A 284 4.65 -10.24 18.02
C TYR A 284 5.92 -10.42 18.84
N PHE A 285 5.74 -10.63 20.13
CA PHE A 285 6.71 -11.27 21.00
C PHE A 285 6.44 -12.77 21.01
N LEU A 286 7.44 -13.58 20.71
CA LEU A 286 7.44 -15.02 20.95
C LEU A 286 8.07 -15.27 22.32
N ILE A 287 7.30 -15.90 23.19
CA ILE A 287 7.75 -16.31 24.52
C ILE A 287 7.97 -17.82 24.49
N TYR A 288 9.13 -18.27 24.96
CA TYR A 288 9.39 -19.68 25.22
C TYR A 288 9.62 -19.90 26.72
N ASN A 289 8.87 -20.81 27.32
CA ASN A 289 9.04 -21.25 28.70
C ASN A 289 9.53 -22.70 28.73
N HIS A 290 10.73 -22.92 29.25
CA HIS A 290 11.40 -24.22 29.23
C HIS A 290 10.71 -25.25 30.12
N GLU A 291 10.35 -24.88 31.36
CA GLU A 291 9.69 -25.81 32.30
C GLU A 291 8.31 -26.24 31.78
N ARG A 292 7.59 -25.29 31.15
CA ARG A 292 6.32 -25.60 30.50
C ARG A 292 6.51 -26.57 29.33
N ALA A 293 7.57 -26.39 28.54
CA ALA A 293 7.89 -27.24 27.40
C ALA A 293 8.14 -28.71 27.76
N GLU A 294 8.46 -29.02 29.03
CA GLU A 294 8.64 -30.41 29.48
C GLU A 294 7.31 -31.19 29.54
N ASN A 295 6.17 -30.50 29.67
CA ASN A 295 4.88 -31.11 29.94
C ASN A 295 3.75 -30.63 28.99
N SER A 296 3.99 -29.59 28.20
CA SER A 296 2.99 -28.85 27.41
C SER A 296 3.68 -28.02 26.31
N ALA A 297 2.92 -27.19 25.60
CA ALA A 297 3.43 -26.20 24.66
C ALA A 297 4.35 -25.18 25.34
N GLY A 298 5.60 -25.14 24.90
CA GLY A 298 6.61 -24.21 25.40
C GLY A 298 6.45 -22.78 24.88
N PHE A 299 5.89 -22.60 23.68
CA PHE A 299 5.77 -21.31 23.01
C PHE A 299 4.40 -20.64 23.22
N SER A 300 4.38 -19.31 23.26
CA SER A 300 3.18 -18.47 23.12
C SER A 300 3.51 -17.15 22.42
N PHE A 301 2.48 -16.41 21.97
CA PHE A 301 2.64 -15.10 21.32
C PHE A 301 1.94 -13.98 22.10
N LEU A 302 2.54 -12.78 22.07
CA LEU A 302 1.89 -11.53 22.45
C LEU A 302 2.01 -10.50 21.32
N PRO A 303 0.95 -9.75 20.98
CA PRO A 303 1.01 -8.75 19.93
C PRO A 303 1.88 -7.55 20.32
N TRP A 304 2.32 -6.79 19.32
CA TRP A 304 2.77 -5.41 19.50
C TRP A 304 2.38 -4.54 18.30
N HIS A 305 2.91 -3.31 18.23
CA HIS A 305 2.47 -2.28 17.28
C HIS A 305 0.97 -1.94 17.40
N PHE A 306 0.52 -1.68 18.62
CA PHE A 306 -0.89 -1.38 18.94
C PHE A 306 -1.36 -0.01 18.44
N GLU A 307 -0.43 0.87 18.09
CA GLU A 307 -0.69 2.09 17.34
C GLU A 307 -1.13 1.81 15.90
N GLN A 308 -1.30 0.56 15.47
CA GLN A 308 -1.86 0.16 14.19
C GLN A 308 -3.11 -0.70 14.39
N SER A 309 -4.04 -0.19 15.20
CA SER A 309 -5.31 -0.82 15.53
C SER A 309 -6.47 0.18 15.41
N PHE A 310 -7.69 -0.35 15.39
CA PHE A 310 -8.97 0.37 15.47
C PHE A 310 -9.20 1.37 14.33
N GLY A 311 -8.92 0.97 13.08
CA GLY A 311 -9.15 1.81 11.91
C GLY A 311 -7.94 2.63 11.46
N TYR A 312 -6.79 2.46 12.10
CA TYR A 312 -5.58 3.23 11.84
C TYR A 312 -4.38 2.34 11.52
N SER A 313 -3.53 2.84 10.63
CA SER A 313 -2.22 2.30 10.30
C SER A 313 -1.17 3.41 10.44
N LYS A 314 0.12 3.06 10.30
CA LYS A 314 1.20 4.05 10.29
C LYS A 314 1.05 5.16 9.24
N TYR A 315 0.34 4.90 8.13
CA TYR A 315 0.28 5.81 6.98
C TYR A 315 -1.08 6.48 6.74
N GLY A 316 -2.11 6.08 7.49
CA GLY A 316 -3.48 6.54 7.28
C GLY A 316 -4.51 5.58 7.86
N LYS A 317 -5.74 5.61 7.36
CA LYS A 317 -6.85 4.80 7.88
C LYS A 317 -7.05 3.50 7.11
N ILE A 318 -7.60 2.50 7.77
CA ILE A 318 -8.01 1.20 7.21
C ILE A 318 -9.53 1.04 7.38
N PRO A 319 -10.22 0.36 6.45
CA PRO A 319 -11.67 0.19 6.52
C PRO A 319 -12.08 -0.77 7.63
N GLN A 320 -13.29 -0.58 8.19
CA GLN A 320 -13.87 -1.47 9.21
C GLN A 320 -14.08 -2.89 8.71
N SER A 321 -14.05 -3.11 7.40
CA SER A 321 -14.14 -4.41 6.73
C SER A 321 -12.77 -5.00 6.38
N LEU A 322 -11.66 -4.50 6.93
CA LEU A 322 -10.32 -5.08 6.71
C LEU A 322 -10.34 -6.60 6.91
N TRP A 323 -9.95 -7.37 5.89
CA TRP A 323 -10.00 -8.85 5.84
C TRP A 323 -11.39 -9.50 5.96
N LEU A 324 -12.47 -8.72 5.99
CA LEU A 324 -13.83 -9.21 6.18
C LEU A 324 -14.68 -8.86 4.97
N ASN A 325 -15.14 -9.87 4.24
CA ASN A 325 -16.05 -9.73 3.12
C ASN A 325 -17.48 -9.93 3.60
N LYS A 326 -18.25 -8.84 3.61
CA LYS A 326 -19.66 -8.86 4.00
C LYS A 326 -20.57 -9.50 2.95
N GLU A 327 -20.26 -9.34 1.67
CA GLU A 327 -21.12 -9.85 0.59
C GLU A 327 -21.16 -11.39 0.61
N ASP A 328 -19.99 -12.00 0.83
CA ASP A 328 -19.85 -13.45 0.89
C ASP A 328 -19.85 -14.02 2.31
N ASN A 329 -19.85 -13.16 3.34
CA ASN A 329 -19.71 -13.52 4.76
C ASN A 329 -18.44 -14.34 5.06
N LYS A 330 -17.29 -13.86 4.60
CA LYS A 330 -16.01 -14.58 4.66
C LYS A 330 -14.90 -13.75 5.27
N ILE A 331 -13.90 -14.46 5.77
CA ILE A 331 -12.61 -13.89 6.11
C ILE A 331 -11.69 -14.03 4.90
N ASP A 332 -11.33 -12.91 4.27
CA ASP A 332 -10.51 -12.90 3.06
C ASP A 332 -9.06 -13.18 3.40
N PRO A 333 -8.40 -14.15 2.76
CA PRO A 333 -7.16 -14.63 3.31
C PRO A 333 -5.90 -13.80 3.00
N VAL A 334 -6.09 -12.59 2.52
CA VAL A 334 -5.14 -11.79 1.72
C VAL A 334 -3.68 -11.82 2.21
N VAL A 335 -3.38 -11.92 3.50
CA VAL A 335 -2.00 -11.78 4.01
C VAL A 335 -1.72 -12.52 5.32
N TRP A 336 -2.38 -13.64 5.56
CA TRP A 336 -2.05 -14.46 6.74
C TRP A 336 -0.58 -14.86 6.78
N SER A 337 -0.01 -14.94 7.99
CA SER A 337 1.22 -15.71 8.22
C SER A 337 1.03 -17.16 7.78
N ASN A 338 2.12 -17.85 7.45
CA ASN A 338 2.06 -19.25 7.02
C ASN A 338 1.44 -20.14 8.12
N LEU A 339 1.69 -19.82 9.40
CA LEU A 339 1.05 -20.49 10.52
C LEU A 339 -0.49 -20.46 10.42
N TYR A 340 -1.09 -19.26 10.29
CA TYR A 340 -2.54 -19.16 10.15
C TYR A 340 -3.04 -19.69 8.81
N ASN A 341 -2.23 -19.59 7.76
CA ASN A 341 -2.57 -20.15 6.46
C ASN A 341 -2.76 -21.67 6.57
N ARG A 342 -1.78 -22.39 7.13
CA ARG A 342 -1.87 -23.84 7.33
C ARG A 342 -3.03 -24.21 8.25
N LEU A 343 -3.23 -23.49 9.35
CA LEU A 343 -4.28 -23.74 10.34
C LEU A 343 -5.71 -23.58 9.80
N LEU A 344 -5.93 -22.62 8.91
CA LEU A 344 -7.26 -22.28 8.39
C LEU A 344 -7.52 -22.92 7.02
N PHE A 345 -6.47 -23.20 6.25
CA PHE A 345 -6.52 -23.62 4.85
C PHE A 345 -5.49 -24.75 4.55
N PRO A 346 -5.64 -25.93 5.17
CA PRO A 346 -4.75 -27.07 4.88
C PRO A 346 -4.88 -27.52 3.42
N GLU A 347 -3.78 -28.02 2.83
CA GLU A 347 -3.70 -28.41 1.41
C GLU A 347 -4.61 -29.60 1.07
N GLU A 348 -4.78 -30.53 2.02
CA GLU A 348 -5.72 -31.64 1.90
C GLU A 348 -6.95 -31.36 2.77
N SER A 349 -8.16 -31.65 2.25
CA SER A 349 -9.42 -31.51 2.99
C SER A 349 -9.51 -32.55 4.12
N SER A 350 -8.73 -32.35 5.18
CA SER A 350 -8.70 -33.23 6.35
C SER A 350 -9.84 -32.87 7.31
N SER A 351 -10.34 -33.86 8.04
CA SER A 351 -11.26 -33.69 9.18
C SER A 351 -10.65 -32.91 10.37
N ILE A 352 -9.43 -32.39 10.19
CA ILE A 352 -8.64 -31.71 11.22
C ILE A 352 -8.88 -30.19 11.17
N ASN A 353 -9.11 -29.60 9.98
CA ASN A 353 -9.53 -28.20 9.81
C ASN A 353 -10.76 -27.89 10.70
N SER A 354 -11.73 -28.80 10.72
CA SER A 354 -12.97 -28.61 11.48
C SER A 354 -12.74 -28.42 12.97
N ASN A 355 -11.65 -28.95 13.55
CA ASN A 355 -11.39 -28.85 14.98
C ASN A 355 -10.84 -27.48 15.37
N PHE A 356 -9.80 -26.98 14.71
CA PHE A 356 -9.24 -25.66 15.02
C PHE A 356 -10.28 -24.55 14.79
N LEU A 357 -11.00 -24.60 13.66
CA LEU A 357 -12.06 -23.63 13.39
C LEU A 357 -13.21 -23.75 14.41
N SER A 358 -13.60 -24.96 14.82
CA SER A 358 -14.58 -25.13 15.88
C SER A 358 -14.12 -24.49 17.18
N ASP A 359 -12.84 -24.61 17.54
CA ASP A 359 -12.29 -23.99 18.75
C ASP A 359 -12.26 -22.47 18.65
N VAL A 360 -11.91 -21.91 17.48
CA VAL A 360 -12.02 -20.46 17.21
C VAL A 360 -13.47 -19.99 17.39
N LYS A 361 -14.45 -20.70 16.83
CA LYS A 361 -15.88 -20.34 16.93
C LYS A 361 -16.39 -20.45 18.37
N ASN A 362 -16.01 -21.49 19.09
CA ASN A 362 -16.35 -21.68 20.50
C ASN A 362 -15.77 -20.56 21.37
N ARG A 363 -14.49 -20.23 21.15
CA ARG A 363 -13.80 -19.17 21.86
C ARG A 363 -14.41 -17.80 21.53
N TRP A 364 -14.72 -17.53 20.26
CA TRP A 364 -15.44 -16.32 19.85
C TRP A 364 -16.80 -16.19 20.55
N ASN A 365 -17.60 -17.26 20.56
CA ASN A 365 -18.91 -17.26 21.22
C ASN A 365 -18.78 -16.96 22.72
N ASN A 366 -17.76 -17.48 23.39
CA ASN A 366 -17.48 -17.12 24.79
C ASN A 366 -17.11 -15.64 24.93
N ILE A 367 -16.17 -15.16 24.12
CA ILE A 367 -15.68 -13.77 24.15
C ILE A 367 -16.81 -12.77 23.91
N PHE A 368 -17.58 -12.97 22.84
CA PHE A 368 -18.64 -12.05 22.42
C PHE A 368 -19.78 -11.98 23.44
N ASN A 369 -20.16 -13.10 24.06
CA ASN A 369 -21.27 -13.12 25.01
C ASN A 369 -20.89 -12.57 26.40
N ASN A 370 -19.61 -12.70 26.80
CA ASN A 370 -19.20 -12.42 28.17
C ASN A 370 -18.29 -11.19 28.35
N TYR A 371 -17.55 -10.78 27.31
CA TYR A 371 -16.47 -9.79 27.45
C TYR A 371 -16.55 -8.64 26.44
N TRP A 372 -16.55 -8.93 25.14
CA TRP A 372 -16.57 -7.89 24.10
C TRP A 372 -18.01 -7.53 23.74
N LYS A 373 -18.67 -6.73 24.59
CA LYS A 373 -20.00 -6.17 24.27
C LYS A 373 -19.86 -4.73 23.80
N ILE A 374 -20.56 -4.40 22.71
CA ILE A 374 -20.45 -3.08 22.05
C ILE A 374 -20.63 -1.93 23.03
N GLU A 375 -21.71 -1.94 23.81
CA GLU A 375 -22.02 -0.89 24.80
C GLU A 375 -20.92 -0.76 25.86
N GLU A 376 -20.41 -1.88 26.40
CA GLU A 376 -19.37 -1.89 27.43
C GLU A 376 -18.03 -1.37 26.89
N LEU A 377 -17.65 -1.74 25.66
CA LEU A 377 -16.42 -1.28 25.02
C LEU A 377 -16.49 0.21 24.64
N ILE A 378 -17.64 0.68 24.17
CA ILE A 378 -17.87 2.10 23.86
C ILE A 378 -17.86 2.94 25.14
N ASP A 379 -18.58 2.51 26.19
CA ASP A 379 -18.60 3.20 27.48
C ASP A 379 -17.19 3.28 28.08
N TYR A 380 -16.42 2.20 27.98
CA TYR A 380 -15.03 2.18 28.41
C TYR A 380 -14.18 3.21 27.65
N PHE A 381 -14.28 3.22 26.32
CA PHE A 381 -13.59 4.21 25.49
C PHE A 381 -14.03 5.64 25.80
N ASP A 382 -15.33 5.91 25.95
CA ASP A 382 -15.86 7.24 26.24
C ASP A 382 -15.41 7.75 27.61
N ASN A 383 -15.31 6.87 28.60
CA ASN A 383 -14.73 7.20 29.89
C ASN A 383 -13.26 7.62 29.74
N ILE A 384 -12.44 6.85 29.03
CA ILE A 384 -11.05 7.25 28.74
C ILE A 384 -11.01 8.58 27.98
N TYR A 385 -11.78 8.69 26.90
CA TYR A 385 -11.76 9.84 26.01
C TYR A 385 -12.18 11.13 26.73
N SER A 386 -13.17 11.07 27.63
CA SER A 386 -13.61 12.22 28.43
C SER A 386 -12.49 12.76 29.34
N THR A 387 -11.71 11.88 29.97
CA THR A 387 -10.63 12.29 30.88
C THR A 387 -9.45 12.99 30.17
N VAL A 388 -9.26 12.73 28.87
CA VAL A 388 -8.14 13.32 28.11
C VAL A 388 -8.50 14.63 27.41
N GLN A 389 -9.77 15.02 27.30
CA GLN A 389 -10.21 16.17 26.47
C GLN A 389 -9.52 17.47 26.86
N ASN A 390 -9.41 17.74 28.16
CA ASN A 390 -8.76 18.95 28.67
C ASN A 390 -7.26 19.01 28.31
N SER A 391 -6.58 17.86 28.35
CA SER A 391 -5.18 17.73 27.97
C SER A 391 -4.98 17.82 26.45
N LEU A 392 -5.91 17.27 25.67
CA LEU A 392 -5.92 17.40 24.21
C LEU A 392 -6.07 18.86 23.77
N ILE A 393 -6.94 19.65 24.40
CA ILE A 393 -7.06 21.09 24.05
C ILE A 393 -5.70 21.81 24.20
N GLN A 394 -4.87 21.40 25.17
CA GLN A 394 -3.55 22.00 25.39
C GLN A 394 -2.50 21.59 24.34
N THR A 395 -2.69 20.50 23.58
CA THR A 395 -1.75 20.10 22.53
C THR A 395 -1.89 20.92 21.24
N GLY A 396 -2.96 21.71 21.10
CA GLY A 396 -3.14 22.64 19.98
C GLY A 396 -3.64 22.03 18.69
N TYR A 397 -4.12 20.78 18.66
CA TYR A 397 -4.87 20.28 17.50
C TYR A 397 -6.25 20.95 17.42
N GLU A 398 -6.80 20.98 16.20
CA GLU A 398 -8.16 21.48 15.97
C GLU A 398 -9.21 20.57 16.62
N ASN A 399 -10.29 21.14 17.13
CA ASN A 399 -11.39 20.38 17.74
C ASN A 399 -11.97 19.31 16.81
N SER A 400 -12.00 19.57 15.49
CA SER A 400 -12.46 18.63 14.46
C SER A 400 -11.67 17.32 14.47
N PHE A 401 -10.36 17.36 14.70
CA PHE A 401 -9.50 16.17 14.71
C PHE A 401 -9.91 15.19 15.82
N TYR A 402 -10.23 15.70 17.01
CA TYR A 402 -10.59 14.86 18.15
C TYR A 402 -11.97 14.21 17.96
N GLU A 403 -12.95 14.98 17.49
CA GLU A 403 -14.28 14.43 17.16
C GLU A 403 -14.19 13.37 16.06
N GLU A 404 -13.41 13.61 15.00
CA GLU A 404 -13.16 12.61 13.96
C GLU A 404 -12.47 11.34 14.49
N PHE A 405 -11.57 11.48 15.47
CA PHE A 405 -10.95 10.35 16.13
C PHE A 405 -11.98 9.55 16.94
N LYS A 406 -12.79 10.23 17.76
CA LYS A 406 -13.86 9.60 18.54
C LYS A 406 -14.81 8.81 17.63
N ASP A 407 -15.31 9.47 16.59
CA ASP A 407 -16.21 8.87 15.61
C ASP A 407 -15.55 7.67 14.91
N SER A 408 -14.25 7.74 14.62
CA SER A 408 -13.52 6.64 13.98
C SER A 408 -13.47 5.39 14.88
N ILE A 409 -13.22 5.55 16.17
CA ILE A 409 -13.18 4.44 17.14
C ILE A 409 -14.58 3.85 17.38
N HIS A 410 -15.59 4.70 17.58
CA HIS A 410 -17.00 4.26 17.72
C HIS A 410 -17.42 3.45 16.52
N ASN A 411 -17.28 4.02 15.33
CA ASN A 411 -17.67 3.41 14.06
C ASN A 411 -16.90 2.10 13.80
N TRP A 412 -15.63 1.99 14.25
CA TRP A 412 -14.90 0.73 14.18
C TRP A 412 -15.56 -0.36 15.03
N ILE A 413 -15.79 -0.10 16.32
CA ILE A 413 -16.38 -1.08 17.24
C ILE A 413 -17.80 -1.46 16.80
N GLU A 414 -18.63 -0.46 16.51
CA GLU A 414 -20.05 -0.63 16.16
C GLU A 414 -20.26 -1.39 14.86
N LYS A 415 -19.37 -1.25 13.87
CA LYS A 415 -19.50 -1.97 12.59
C LYS A 415 -18.75 -3.29 12.57
N ARG A 416 -17.56 -3.34 13.17
CA ARG A 416 -16.68 -4.50 13.02
C ARG A 416 -17.10 -5.67 13.89
N LEU A 417 -17.54 -5.41 15.12
CA LEU A 417 -17.93 -6.48 16.04
C LEU A 417 -19.18 -7.25 15.57
N PRO A 418 -20.26 -6.60 15.08
CA PRO A 418 -21.37 -7.32 14.46
C PRO A 418 -20.98 -8.10 13.21
N LEU A 419 -20.12 -7.53 12.36
CA LEU A 419 -19.65 -8.19 11.14
C LEU A 419 -18.85 -9.45 11.47
N LEU A 420 -17.96 -9.39 12.46
CA LEU A 420 -17.24 -10.56 12.96
C LEU A 420 -18.18 -11.60 13.53
N ASN A 421 -19.20 -11.18 14.29
CA ASN A 421 -20.16 -12.12 14.85
C ASN A 421 -20.98 -12.81 13.75
N GLU A 422 -21.43 -12.07 12.73
CA GLU A 422 -22.12 -12.62 11.57
C GLU A 422 -21.27 -13.67 10.84
N ILE A 423 -19.97 -13.41 10.67
CA ILE A 423 -19.04 -14.34 9.99
C ILE A 423 -18.66 -15.52 10.89
N LEU A 424 -18.33 -15.33 12.16
CA LEU A 424 -17.82 -16.42 13.01
C LEU A 424 -18.92 -17.38 13.50
N THR A 425 -20.20 -17.04 13.33
CA THR A 425 -21.32 -17.87 13.78
C THR A 425 -21.94 -18.77 12.71
N ARG A 426 -21.65 -18.59 11.41
CA ARG A 426 -22.20 -19.51 10.38
C ARG A 426 -21.41 -20.81 10.29
N GLU A 427 -22.03 -21.83 9.70
CA GLU A 427 -21.39 -23.13 9.48
C GLU A 427 -20.33 -23.11 8.35
N ASP A 428 -20.50 -22.25 7.34
CA ASP A 428 -19.80 -22.25 6.04
C ASP A 428 -18.65 -21.23 5.89
N THR A 429 -18.12 -20.68 6.97
CA THR A 429 -17.50 -19.35 6.97
C THR A 429 -16.03 -19.18 6.62
N ILE A 430 -15.35 -20.23 6.16
CA ILE A 430 -13.97 -20.11 5.71
C ILE A 430 -13.83 -20.78 4.35
N THR A 431 -13.51 -19.99 3.33
CA THR A 431 -13.25 -20.52 1.98
C THR A 431 -11.84 -20.22 1.52
N PHE A 432 -11.32 -21.17 0.76
CA PHE A 432 -10.01 -21.17 0.13
C PHE A 432 -9.85 -20.00 -0.84
N GLY A 433 -8.78 -19.23 -0.67
CA GLY A 433 -8.13 -18.50 -1.75
C GLY A 433 -6.73 -19.06 -1.86
N GLN A 434 -6.39 -19.71 -2.98
CA GLN A 434 -5.04 -20.26 -3.15
C GLN A 434 -4.01 -19.12 -3.13
N PHE A 435 -3.03 -19.25 -2.24
CA PHE A 435 -1.82 -18.42 -2.19
C PHE A 435 -0.73 -18.89 -3.15
N GLU A 436 -1.11 -19.62 -4.19
CA GLU A 436 -0.20 -20.07 -5.22
C GLU A 436 0.15 -18.91 -6.16
N SER A 437 1.32 -19.03 -6.77
CA SER A 437 1.68 -18.16 -7.87
C SER A 437 0.64 -18.30 -8.99
N LEU A 438 0.33 -17.19 -9.66
CA LEU A 438 -0.53 -17.21 -10.85
C LEU A 438 0.06 -18.04 -12.02
N TYR A 439 1.34 -18.40 -11.95
CA TYR A 439 2.08 -19.03 -13.04
C TYR A 439 2.52 -20.44 -12.63
N GLN A 440 1.84 -21.45 -13.15
CA GLN A 440 2.12 -22.86 -12.85
C GLN A 440 2.94 -23.56 -13.95
N GLU A 441 2.84 -23.15 -15.22
CA GLU A 441 3.56 -23.82 -16.34
C GLU A 441 5.06 -23.44 -16.43
N ASP A 442 5.43 -22.20 -16.08
CA ASP A 442 6.82 -21.68 -16.15
C ASP A 442 7.31 -21.18 -14.78
N ASP A 443 7.04 -21.95 -13.72
CA ASP A 443 7.33 -21.58 -12.32
C ASP A 443 8.83 -21.33 -12.02
N ASN A 444 9.73 -21.86 -12.87
CA ASN A 444 11.18 -21.61 -12.81
C ASN A 444 11.53 -20.16 -13.20
N VAL A 445 10.69 -19.50 -13.99
CA VAL A 445 10.86 -18.13 -14.46
C VAL A 445 9.92 -17.19 -13.72
N PHE A 446 8.64 -17.53 -13.74
CA PHE A 446 7.60 -16.70 -13.17
C PHE A 446 7.27 -17.10 -11.73
N GLY A 447 6.96 -16.10 -10.93
CA GLY A 447 6.58 -16.26 -9.54
C GLY A 447 7.10 -15.16 -8.65
N PHE A 448 6.87 -15.29 -7.34
CA PHE A 448 7.36 -14.33 -6.37
C PHE A 448 8.88 -14.49 -6.22
N SER A 449 9.62 -13.38 -6.28
CA SER A 449 11.07 -13.36 -6.07
C SER A 449 11.48 -13.66 -4.62
N ASP A 450 10.58 -13.34 -3.69
CA ASP A 450 10.75 -13.48 -2.25
C ASP A 450 9.37 -13.37 -1.58
N SER A 451 9.29 -13.72 -0.29
CA SER A 451 8.04 -13.66 0.48
C SER A 451 7.48 -12.25 0.61
N ALA A 452 8.32 -11.21 0.59
CA ALA A 452 7.82 -9.83 0.59
C ALA A 452 7.06 -9.50 -0.68
N ALA A 453 7.54 -9.97 -1.82
CA ALA A 453 6.85 -9.83 -3.09
C ALA A 453 5.49 -10.55 -3.08
N ARG A 454 5.43 -11.77 -2.56
CA ARG A 454 4.18 -12.50 -2.34
C ARG A 454 3.17 -11.65 -1.56
N ARG A 455 3.59 -11.11 -0.41
CA ARG A 455 2.74 -10.26 0.43
C ARG A 455 2.27 -9.00 -0.30
N TYR A 456 3.17 -8.31 -1.00
CA TYR A 456 2.81 -7.11 -1.76
C TYR A 456 1.78 -7.40 -2.85
N TYR A 457 1.91 -8.55 -3.53
CA TYR A 457 0.97 -8.97 -4.54
C TYR A 457 -0.43 -9.15 -3.94
N TYR A 458 -0.56 -9.92 -2.86
CA TYR A 458 -1.87 -10.16 -2.27
C TYR A 458 -2.46 -8.93 -1.60
N LYS A 459 -1.70 -8.13 -0.82
CA LYS A 459 -2.25 -6.88 -0.26
C LYS A 459 -2.86 -5.98 -1.34
N SER A 460 -2.24 -5.93 -2.51
CA SER A 460 -2.71 -5.07 -3.60
C SER A 460 -3.81 -5.70 -4.45
N SER A 461 -4.04 -7.02 -4.37
CA SER A 461 -5.07 -7.67 -5.20
C SER A 461 -6.48 -7.12 -4.91
N VAL A 462 -6.73 -6.67 -3.68
CA VAL A 462 -8.02 -6.12 -3.25
C VAL A 462 -8.43 -4.86 -4.01
N ILE A 463 -7.49 -4.07 -4.54
CA ILE A 463 -7.78 -2.88 -5.36
C ILE A 463 -7.77 -3.17 -6.87
N PHE A 464 -7.47 -4.42 -7.24
CA PHE A 464 -7.53 -4.91 -8.62
C PHE A 464 -8.59 -6.01 -8.81
N SER A 465 -9.48 -6.20 -7.83
CA SER A 465 -10.63 -7.10 -7.99
C SER A 465 -11.55 -6.58 -9.08
N LYS A 466 -12.04 -7.51 -9.91
CA LYS A 466 -13.01 -7.23 -10.98
C LYS A 466 -14.43 -7.65 -10.59
N ASP A 467 -14.65 -7.94 -9.31
CA ASP A 467 -15.94 -8.36 -8.75
C ASP A 467 -16.78 -7.16 -8.29
N LYS A 468 -16.14 -6.01 -8.10
CA LYS A 468 -16.78 -4.74 -7.71
C LYS A 468 -16.15 -3.55 -8.41
N ILE A 469 -16.81 -2.40 -8.30
CA ILE A 469 -16.24 -1.11 -8.70
C ILE A 469 -15.71 -0.40 -7.46
N HIS A 470 -14.43 -0.04 -7.49
CA HIS A 470 -13.78 0.66 -6.39
C HIS A 470 -14.22 2.13 -6.30
N ASN A 471 -14.22 2.69 -5.10
CA ASN A 471 -14.41 4.13 -4.90
C ASN A 471 -13.05 4.77 -4.61
N VAL A 472 -12.56 5.58 -5.55
CA VAL A 472 -11.29 6.29 -5.47
C VAL A 472 -11.58 7.76 -5.14
N ASN A 473 -11.15 8.22 -3.97
CA ASN A 473 -11.28 9.59 -3.51
C ASN A 473 -9.89 10.24 -3.48
N ILE A 474 -9.76 11.41 -4.10
CA ILE A 474 -8.55 12.23 -4.05
C ILE A 474 -8.91 13.57 -3.41
N THR A 475 -8.25 13.92 -2.32
CA THR A 475 -8.30 15.25 -1.73
C THR A 475 -7.03 16.00 -2.13
N ILE A 476 -7.18 17.16 -2.77
CA ILE A 476 -6.07 17.96 -3.29
C ILE A 476 -6.39 19.45 -3.17
N ARG A 477 -5.39 20.29 -2.96
CA ARG A 477 -5.58 21.74 -3.03
C ARG A 477 -6.01 22.17 -4.44
N GLU A 478 -6.90 23.15 -4.54
CA GLU A 478 -7.41 23.63 -5.83
C GLU A 478 -6.31 24.22 -6.72
N ASP A 479 -5.37 24.96 -6.14
CA ASP A 479 -4.23 25.55 -6.85
C ASP A 479 -3.25 24.49 -7.37
N PHE A 480 -3.04 23.41 -6.60
CA PHE A 480 -2.22 22.27 -7.03
C PHE A 480 -2.87 21.58 -8.23
N LEU A 481 -4.16 21.22 -8.16
CA LEU A 481 -4.84 20.57 -9.28
C LEU A 481 -4.83 21.44 -10.53
N THR A 482 -5.13 22.74 -10.38
CA THR A 482 -5.10 23.70 -11.49
C THR A 482 -3.73 23.74 -12.13
N ASN A 483 -2.67 23.81 -11.32
CA ASN A 483 -1.31 23.86 -11.84
C ASN A 483 -0.89 22.56 -12.55
N ILE A 484 -1.28 21.37 -12.05
CA ILE A 484 -1.06 20.09 -12.76
C ILE A 484 -1.75 20.11 -14.13
N ILE A 485 -2.98 20.63 -14.19
CA ILE A 485 -3.76 20.71 -15.43
C ILE A 485 -3.15 21.71 -16.41
N ASP A 486 -2.66 22.86 -15.95
CA ASP A 486 -2.05 23.87 -16.82
C ASP A 486 -0.74 23.37 -17.42
N ARG A 487 0.10 22.73 -16.60
CA ARG A 487 1.41 22.19 -17.01
C ARG A 487 1.33 21.23 -18.17
N LYS A 488 0.22 20.49 -18.26
CA LYS A 488 -0.13 19.61 -19.39
C LYS A 488 0.09 20.27 -20.76
N PHE A 489 -0.05 21.59 -20.85
CA PHE A 489 0.05 22.37 -22.08
C PHE A 489 1.36 23.14 -22.25
N ASP A 490 2.30 23.06 -21.30
CA ASP A 490 3.55 23.83 -21.33
C ASP A 490 4.56 23.33 -22.37
N GLY A 491 4.34 22.12 -22.92
CA GLY A 491 5.24 21.48 -23.89
C GLY A 491 6.58 21.00 -23.29
N ASP A 492 6.82 21.25 -22.01
CA ASP A 492 7.97 20.76 -21.26
C ASP A 492 7.60 19.50 -20.45
N TRP A 493 8.41 18.46 -20.56
CA TRP A 493 8.17 17.18 -19.90
C TRP A 493 8.53 17.17 -18.44
N GLU A 494 9.61 17.85 -18.06
CA GLU A 494 10.05 17.88 -16.68
C GLU A 494 8.98 18.54 -15.83
N THR A 495 8.44 19.68 -16.31
CA THR A 495 7.33 20.36 -15.65
C THR A 495 6.05 19.53 -15.62
N ASN A 496 5.76 18.78 -16.70
CA ASN A 496 4.63 17.84 -16.77
C ASN A 496 4.71 16.63 -15.83
N HIS A 497 5.90 16.33 -15.31
CA HIS A 497 6.17 15.14 -14.51
C HIS A 497 6.41 15.43 -13.03
N ILE A 498 6.17 16.68 -12.61
CA ILE A 498 6.23 17.10 -11.21
C ILE A 498 5.11 16.43 -10.41
N TRP A 499 5.48 15.89 -9.25
CA TRP A 499 4.54 15.32 -8.28
C TRP A 499 4.09 16.40 -7.31
N MET A 500 2.77 16.55 -7.14
CA MET A 500 2.21 17.40 -6.08
C MET A 500 1.58 16.56 -4.98
N ALA A 501 1.43 17.15 -3.79
CA ALA A 501 0.82 16.47 -2.68
C ALA A 501 -0.70 16.33 -2.82
N SER A 502 -1.22 15.18 -2.43
CA SER A 502 -2.64 14.86 -2.32
C SER A 502 -2.87 13.81 -1.24
N ASN A 503 -4.11 13.65 -0.79
CA ASN A 503 -4.50 12.51 0.05
C ASN A 503 -5.40 11.60 -0.77
N VAL A 504 -5.21 10.29 -0.64
CA VAL A 504 -5.91 9.28 -1.45
C VAL A 504 -6.67 8.33 -0.52
N SER A 505 -7.89 7.98 -0.89
CA SER A 505 -8.64 6.90 -0.27
C SER A 505 -9.24 5.98 -1.33
N ILE A 506 -9.02 4.67 -1.22
CA ILE A 506 -9.58 3.64 -2.10
C ILE A 506 -10.32 2.64 -1.23
N ASP A 507 -11.64 2.51 -1.41
CA ASP A 507 -12.50 1.60 -0.62
C ASP A 507 -12.33 1.75 0.91
N GLY A 508 -12.06 2.97 1.38
CA GLY A 508 -11.87 3.27 2.80
C GLY A 508 -10.44 3.08 3.32
N TYR A 509 -9.53 2.49 2.54
CA TYR A 509 -8.10 2.56 2.81
C TYR A 509 -7.59 3.95 2.45
N SER A 510 -7.10 4.73 3.41
CA SER A 510 -6.60 6.08 3.18
C SER A 510 -5.10 6.22 3.43
N ILE A 511 -4.48 7.15 2.70
CA ILE A 511 -3.07 7.48 2.80
C ILE A 511 -2.85 8.96 2.47
N ASN A 512 -2.04 9.63 3.27
CA ASN A 512 -1.77 11.07 3.13
C ASN A 512 -0.48 11.34 2.35
N ASN A 513 -0.27 12.59 1.91
CA ASN A 513 0.98 13.03 1.26
C ASN A 513 1.38 12.15 0.06
N VAL A 514 0.43 11.79 -0.79
CA VAL A 514 0.65 11.00 -2.01
C VAL A 514 1.00 11.94 -3.16
N GLY A 515 2.05 11.59 -3.91
CA GLY A 515 2.38 12.27 -5.15
C GLY A 515 1.32 12.01 -6.21
N ILE A 516 0.74 13.07 -6.77
CA ILE A 516 -0.17 13.02 -7.90
C ILE A 516 0.33 13.86 -9.07
N ARG A 517 0.12 13.35 -10.29
CA ARG A 517 0.33 14.09 -11.55
C ARG A 517 -0.57 13.56 -12.66
N ILE A 518 -0.64 14.29 -13.77
CA ILE A 518 -1.28 13.80 -15.00
C ILE A 518 -0.39 12.74 -15.67
N LYS A 519 -1.05 11.69 -16.18
CA LYS A 519 -0.48 10.71 -17.10
C LYS A 519 -0.94 11.07 -18.51
N ALA A 520 -0.11 11.80 -19.26
CA ALA A 520 -0.41 12.22 -20.62
C ALA A 520 0.59 11.69 -21.66
N ASN A 521 0.07 11.29 -22.82
CA ASN A 521 0.76 11.35 -24.12
C ASN A 521 0.16 12.53 -24.92
N LEU A 522 0.84 13.04 -25.95
CA LEU A 522 0.40 14.20 -26.76
C LEU A 522 -1.05 14.10 -27.29
N GLY A 523 -1.57 12.88 -27.53
CA GLY A 523 -2.98 12.66 -27.95
C GLY A 523 -4.03 12.81 -26.83
N SER A 524 -3.62 12.72 -25.56
CA SER A 524 -4.51 12.91 -24.38
C SER A 524 -4.76 14.38 -24.04
N LEU A 525 -4.20 15.31 -24.82
CA LEU A 525 -4.30 16.74 -24.55
C LEU A 525 -5.73 17.27 -24.60
N ASN A 526 -6.60 16.59 -25.35
CA ASN A 526 -7.93 17.10 -25.75
C ASN A 526 -9.11 16.24 -25.26
N THR A 527 -8.97 15.47 -24.18
CA THR A 527 -10.05 14.66 -23.61
C THR A 527 -10.69 15.34 -22.39
N PRO A 528 -12.01 15.19 -22.15
CA PRO A 528 -12.68 15.78 -20.97
C PRO A 528 -12.21 15.16 -19.64
N LYS A 529 -11.67 13.93 -19.70
CA LYS A 529 -11.10 13.19 -18.58
C LYS A 529 -9.58 13.08 -18.74
N ASN A 530 -8.85 13.45 -17.70
CA ASN A 530 -7.40 13.29 -17.58
C ASN A 530 -7.11 11.97 -16.88
N SER A 531 -6.10 11.24 -17.36
CA SER A 531 -5.55 10.13 -16.59
C SER A 531 -4.59 10.65 -15.54
N PHE A 532 -4.55 10.01 -14.37
CA PHE A 532 -3.66 10.39 -13.27
C PHE A 532 -2.70 9.25 -12.94
N LYS A 533 -1.53 9.60 -12.43
CA LYS A 533 -0.63 8.66 -11.77
C LYS A 533 -0.50 9.08 -10.30
N LEU A 534 -0.53 8.09 -9.43
CA LEU A 534 -0.31 8.22 -7.99
C LEU A 534 1.02 7.53 -7.65
N LYS A 535 1.88 8.20 -6.89
CA LYS A 535 3.15 7.67 -6.38
C LYS A 535 3.16 7.81 -4.86
N PHE A 536 3.05 6.68 -4.18
CA PHE A 536 3.00 6.62 -2.72
C PHE A 536 4.38 6.76 -2.09
N SER A 537 5.43 6.48 -2.88
CA SER A 537 6.84 6.47 -2.45
C SER A 537 7.62 7.73 -2.85
N GLU A 538 6.93 8.82 -3.19
CA GLU A 538 7.58 10.06 -3.59
C GLU A 538 8.03 10.85 -2.36
N GLY A 539 9.34 10.92 -2.13
CA GLY A 539 9.93 11.62 -0.98
C GLY A 539 9.91 13.14 -1.11
N GLU A 540 9.80 13.67 -2.33
CA GLU A 540 9.82 15.11 -2.58
C GLU A 540 8.59 15.54 -3.38
N LEU A 541 7.73 16.34 -2.77
CA LEU A 541 6.49 16.83 -3.38
C LEU A 541 6.58 18.33 -3.61
N TYR A 542 6.21 18.76 -4.81
CA TYR A 542 6.22 20.17 -5.19
C TYR A 542 4.96 20.87 -4.69
N HIS A 543 5.16 21.97 -3.96
CA HIS A 543 4.10 22.81 -3.43
C HIS A 543 4.05 24.10 -4.23
N PHE A 544 3.07 24.21 -5.12
CA PHE A 544 2.86 25.42 -5.89
C PHE A 544 2.26 26.54 -5.04
N ASN A 545 2.77 27.76 -5.18
CA ASN A 545 2.17 28.94 -4.56
C ASN A 545 1.69 29.90 -5.65
N ASP A 546 0.37 30.02 -5.77
CA ASP A 546 -0.28 30.86 -6.79
C ASP A 546 0.05 32.35 -6.64
N ARG A 547 0.25 32.84 -5.42
CA ARG A 547 0.62 34.24 -5.14
C ARG A 547 2.03 34.58 -5.60
N GLU A 548 2.93 33.61 -5.48
CA GLU A 548 4.34 33.79 -5.85
C GLU A 548 4.62 33.42 -7.31
N GLY A 549 3.73 32.63 -7.93
CA GLY A 549 3.88 32.17 -9.31
C GLY A 549 4.96 31.09 -9.48
N TYR A 550 5.55 30.63 -8.38
CA TYR A 550 6.50 29.52 -8.30
C TYR A 550 6.19 28.69 -7.04
N GLY A 551 6.90 27.58 -6.87
CA GLY A 551 6.74 26.67 -5.74
C GLY A 551 8.07 26.05 -5.33
N GLU A 552 8.05 25.30 -4.24
CA GLU A 552 9.23 24.64 -3.68
C GLU A 552 8.98 23.15 -3.43
N TYR A 553 10.05 22.36 -3.36
CA TYR A 553 9.97 20.95 -3.01
C TYR A 553 9.98 20.79 -1.49
N HIS A 554 9.01 20.04 -0.99
CA HIS A 554 8.93 19.64 0.41
C HIS A 554 9.33 18.18 0.55
N TYR A 555 10.20 17.90 1.51
CA TYR A 555 10.65 16.54 1.82
C TYR A 555 9.70 15.86 2.81
N TYR A 556 9.27 14.65 2.47
CA TYR A 556 8.34 13.80 3.23
C TYR A 556 9.05 12.47 3.57
N PRO A 557 9.77 12.39 4.71
CA PRO A 557 10.53 11.20 5.10
C PRO A 557 9.66 9.94 5.20
N GLU A 558 8.40 10.08 5.59
CA GLU A 558 7.46 8.96 5.71
C GLU A 558 7.12 8.32 4.36
N ASN A 559 7.39 9.01 3.24
CA ASN A 559 7.15 8.49 1.90
C ASN A 559 8.28 7.60 1.38
N ILE A 560 9.47 7.59 2.01
CA ILE A 560 10.60 6.79 1.53
C ILE A 560 10.25 5.31 1.57
N ASP A 561 10.33 4.67 0.41
CA ASP A 561 9.90 3.27 0.17
C ASP A 561 8.46 2.93 0.59
N ARG A 562 7.62 3.93 0.84
CA ARG A 562 6.24 3.74 1.29
C ARG A 562 5.40 3.03 0.23
N ARG A 563 4.58 2.10 0.70
CA ARG A 563 3.67 1.29 -0.11
C ARG A 563 2.23 1.46 0.35
N PHE A 564 1.32 1.64 -0.59
CA PHE A 564 -0.12 1.53 -0.35
C PHE A 564 -0.55 0.11 -0.73
N LEU A 565 -0.98 -0.69 0.24
CA LEU A 565 -1.38 -2.08 0.01
C LEU A 565 -0.33 -2.90 -0.79
N GLY A 566 0.97 -2.64 -0.59
CA GLY A 566 2.05 -3.36 -1.27
C GLY A 566 2.56 -2.73 -2.57
N ILE A 567 1.86 -1.76 -3.17
CA ILE A 567 2.31 -1.06 -4.39
C ILE A 567 2.91 0.32 -4.10
N LYS A 568 3.89 0.73 -4.91
CA LYS A 568 4.52 2.06 -4.85
C LYS A 568 3.85 3.08 -5.77
N ASN A 569 3.15 2.61 -6.80
CA ASN A 569 2.56 3.42 -7.84
C ASN A 569 1.22 2.82 -8.28
N LEU A 570 0.26 3.68 -8.62
CA LEU A 570 -1.04 3.30 -9.18
C LEU A 570 -1.38 4.24 -10.35
N ASN A 571 -2.01 3.71 -11.39
CA ASN A 571 -2.45 4.50 -12.54
C ASN A 571 -3.99 4.53 -12.58
N LEU A 572 -4.56 5.74 -12.69
CA LEU A 572 -5.99 5.95 -12.93
C LEU A 572 -6.17 6.39 -14.38
N ARG A 573 -6.62 5.47 -15.24
CA ARG A 573 -6.68 5.69 -16.69
C ARG A 573 -8.11 5.99 -17.15
N ALA A 574 -8.25 7.06 -17.92
CA ALA A 574 -9.55 7.57 -18.36
C ALA A 574 -10.20 6.73 -19.48
N GLY A 575 -9.39 5.96 -20.23
CA GLY A 575 -9.79 5.11 -21.34
C GLY A 575 -10.43 5.83 -22.54
N PRO A 576 -9.96 7.02 -22.99
CA PRO A 576 -10.70 7.84 -23.96
C PRO A 576 -10.86 7.24 -25.36
N GLY A 577 -10.16 6.15 -25.68
CA GLY A 577 -10.31 5.40 -26.93
C GLY A 577 -11.32 4.24 -26.86
N ASP A 578 -11.78 3.88 -25.66
CA ASP A 578 -12.64 2.71 -25.44
C ASP A 578 -13.90 3.11 -24.65
N SER A 579 -14.98 3.40 -25.37
CA SER A 579 -16.26 3.78 -24.76
C SER A 579 -16.96 2.63 -24.02
N SER A 580 -16.46 1.39 -24.13
CA SER A 580 -16.94 0.26 -23.33
C SER A 580 -16.20 0.13 -22.00
N LEU A 581 -14.95 0.59 -21.91
CA LEU A 581 -14.01 0.28 -20.84
C LEU A 581 -13.80 -1.24 -20.61
N LEU A 582 -13.99 -2.07 -21.65
CA LEU A 582 -13.85 -3.54 -21.60
C LEU A 582 -12.64 -4.06 -22.39
N ASN A 583 -12.11 -3.31 -23.35
CA ASN A 583 -11.10 -3.78 -24.29
C ASN A 583 -9.81 -4.25 -23.59
N GLU A 584 -9.22 -3.40 -22.76
CA GLU A 584 -7.98 -3.70 -22.04
C GLU A 584 -8.17 -4.77 -20.95
N PRO A 585 -9.25 -4.74 -20.12
CA PRO A 585 -9.57 -5.84 -19.21
C PRO A 585 -9.68 -7.22 -19.89
N ILE A 586 -10.37 -7.32 -21.03
CA ILE A 586 -10.51 -8.58 -21.78
C ILE A 586 -9.18 -8.97 -22.44
N GLY A 587 -8.45 -8.01 -23.00
CA GLY A 587 -7.13 -8.24 -23.57
C GLY A 587 -6.15 -8.85 -22.56
N HIS A 588 -6.17 -8.37 -21.31
CA HIS A 588 -5.35 -8.96 -20.24
C HIS A 588 -5.82 -10.35 -19.78
N GLU A 589 -7.11 -10.71 -19.89
CA GLU A 589 -7.52 -12.10 -19.66
C GLU A 589 -6.99 -13.05 -20.74
N ILE A 590 -6.86 -12.59 -21.99
CA ILE A 590 -6.25 -13.38 -23.07
C ILE A 590 -4.77 -13.68 -22.74
N PHE A 591 -4.00 -12.67 -22.30
CA PHE A 591 -2.63 -12.89 -21.83
C PHE A 591 -2.56 -13.80 -20.59
N LYS A 592 -3.58 -13.76 -19.73
CA LYS A 592 -3.66 -14.64 -18.56
C LYS A 592 -3.89 -16.10 -18.96
N ILE A 593 -4.73 -16.37 -19.97
CA ILE A 593 -5.01 -17.73 -20.47
C ILE A 593 -3.74 -18.43 -20.96
N THR A 594 -2.85 -17.70 -21.65
CA THR A 594 -1.57 -18.24 -22.13
C THR A 594 -0.48 -18.31 -21.05
N GLY A 595 -0.77 -17.83 -19.84
CA GLY A 595 0.23 -17.73 -18.76
C GLY A 595 1.30 -16.68 -18.98
N ASN A 596 1.15 -15.76 -19.95
CA ASN A 596 2.09 -14.66 -20.14
C ASN A 596 2.00 -13.64 -18.98
N PRO A 597 3.11 -12.96 -18.61
CA PRO A 597 3.03 -11.82 -17.71
C PRO A 597 2.03 -10.77 -18.20
N TYR A 598 1.10 -10.40 -17.33
CA TYR A 598 0.02 -9.45 -17.63
C TYR A 598 -0.14 -8.45 -16.49
N LEU A 599 -0.86 -7.35 -16.75
CA LEU A 599 -1.16 -6.34 -15.73
C LEU A 599 -2.48 -6.61 -15.05
N ARG A 600 -2.53 -6.33 -13.75
CA ARG A 600 -3.81 -6.25 -13.05
C ARG A 600 -4.52 -4.95 -13.36
N ILE A 601 -5.81 -5.06 -13.63
CA ILE A 601 -6.70 -3.97 -14.00
C ILE A 601 -8.08 -4.19 -13.37
N SER A 602 -8.69 -3.11 -12.88
CA SER A 602 -10.06 -3.05 -12.35
C SER A 602 -10.71 -1.71 -12.68
N TRP A 603 -11.94 -1.48 -12.22
CA TRP A 603 -12.66 -0.21 -12.42
C TRP A 603 -12.80 0.57 -11.12
N GLY A 604 -12.68 1.88 -11.20
CA GLY A 604 -12.83 2.81 -10.07
C GLY A 604 -13.65 4.04 -10.41
N ARG A 605 -14.64 4.38 -9.57
CA ARG A 605 -15.31 5.69 -9.58
C ARG A 605 -14.36 6.70 -8.95
N LEU A 606 -13.94 7.71 -9.73
CA LEU A 606 -13.07 8.76 -9.22
C LEU A 606 -13.90 9.92 -8.66
N TYR A 607 -13.58 10.33 -7.44
CA TYR A 607 -14.10 11.52 -6.78
C TYR A 607 -12.93 12.43 -6.41
N ILE A 608 -13.07 13.74 -6.65
CA ILE A 608 -12.07 14.73 -6.25
C ILE A 608 -12.70 15.73 -5.26
N THR A 609 -12.08 15.85 -4.09
CA THR A 609 -12.36 16.90 -3.11
C THR A 609 -11.31 17.99 -3.23
N LEU A 610 -11.74 19.23 -3.44
CA LEU A 610 -10.85 20.40 -3.49
C LEU A 610 -10.81 21.09 -2.13
N THR A 611 -9.61 21.45 -1.69
CA THR A 611 -9.39 22.25 -0.47
C THR A 611 -8.66 23.55 -0.79
N ASP A 612 -8.71 24.50 0.13
CA ASP A 612 -7.77 25.62 0.16
C ASP A 612 -6.46 25.24 0.89
N GLU A 613 -5.55 26.20 1.02
CA GLU A 613 -4.26 26.06 1.71
C GLU A 613 -4.41 25.68 3.21
N SER A 614 -5.51 26.07 3.85
CA SER A 614 -5.81 25.71 5.25
C SER A 614 -6.40 24.31 5.41
N GLY A 615 -6.66 23.61 4.30
CA GLY A 615 -7.33 22.29 4.31
C GLY A 615 -8.85 22.38 4.32
N LYS A 616 -9.44 23.57 4.31
CA LYS A 616 -10.90 23.74 4.26
C LYS A 616 -11.43 23.28 2.91
N VAL A 617 -12.46 22.44 2.95
CA VAL A 617 -13.12 21.93 1.74
C VAL A 617 -13.82 23.07 0.98
N LEU A 618 -13.44 23.24 -0.28
CA LEU A 618 -14.04 24.16 -1.25
C LEU A 618 -15.11 23.47 -2.11
N LYS A 619 -14.80 22.25 -2.58
CA LYS A 619 -15.71 21.41 -3.37
C LYS A 619 -15.62 19.96 -2.87
N PRO A 620 -16.65 19.43 -2.20
CA PRO A 620 -16.63 18.05 -1.70
C PRO A 620 -16.93 17.05 -2.80
N GLN A 621 -16.09 15.99 -2.91
CA GLN A 621 -16.36 14.75 -3.64
C GLN A 621 -17.01 14.91 -5.03
N GLU A 622 -16.41 15.71 -5.91
CA GLU A 622 -16.91 15.81 -7.28
C GLU A 622 -16.62 14.52 -8.06
N TYR A 623 -17.68 13.85 -8.54
CA TYR A 623 -17.55 12.66 -9.38
C TYR A 623 -16.93 13.01 -10.73
N LYS A 624 -15.82 12.36 -11.09
CA LYS A 624 -15.04 12.58 -12.33
C LYS A 624 -15.20 11.45 -13.35
N GLY A 625 -16.07 10.47 -13.08
CA GLY A 625 -16.39 9.36 -13.96
C GLY A 625 -15.74 8.04 -13.55
N LEU A 626 -16.01 7.00 -14.33
CA LEU A 626 -15.41 5.67 -14.18
C LEU A 626 -14.03 5.63 -14.84
N TYR A 627 -13.02 5.11 -14.14
CA TYR A 627 -11.64 4.96 -14.62
C TYR A 627 -11.22 3.50 -14.54
N TRP A 628 -10.22 3.10 -15.33
CA TRP A 628 -9.45 1.91 -15.00
C TRP A 628 -8.45 2.22 -13.90
N ILE A 629 -8.36 1.33 -12.92
CA ILE A 629 -7.25 1.26 -11.97
C ILE A 629 -6.27 0.24 -12.57
N THR A 630 -5.07 0.70 -12.93
CA THR A 630 -4.06 -0.13 -13.59
C THR A 630 -2.78 -0.19 -12.77
N GLU A 631 -2.23 -1.40 -12.65
CA GLU A 631 -0.96 -1.64 -12.02
C GLU A 631 0.18 -0.91 -12.75
N GLN A 632 1.25 -0.56 -12.05
CA GLN A 632 2.44 0.01 -12.65
C GLN A 632 3.46 -1.09 -12.93
N LEU A 633 3.95 -1.16 -14.17
CA LEU A 633 5.17 -1.93 -14.49
C LEU A 633 6.38 -1.20 -13.92
N ASP A 634 6.91 -1.71 -12.82
CA ASP A 634 8.13 -1.24 -12.15
C ASP A 634 8.81 -2.43 -11.42
N LYS A 635 9.85 -2.15 -10.62
CA LYS A 635 10.55 -3.19 -9.84
C LYS A 635 9.61 -3.99 -8.91
N THR A 636 8.53 -3.40 -8.41
CA THR A 636 7.51 -4.13 -7.62
C THR A 636 6.81 -5.17 -8.48
N TYR A 637 6.39 -4.80 -9.70
CA TYR A 637 5.78 -5.73 -10.64
C TYR A 637 6.71 -6.93 -10.91
N LEU A 638 7.99 -6.65 -11.20
CA LEU A 638 8.97 -7.72 -11.44
C LEU A 638 9.11 -8.66 -10.24
N ARG A 639 9.31 -8.11 -9.03
CA ARG A 639 9.40 -8.93 -7.81
C ARG A 639 8.20 -9.85 -7.62
N THR A 640 7.00 -9.36 -7.97
CA THR A 640 5.76 -10.14 -7.78
C THR A 640 5.53 -11.22 -8.82
N ARG A 641 6.31 -11.27 -9.92
CA ARG A 641 6.00 -12.10 -11.10
C ARG A 641 7.18 -12.81 -11.72
N PHE A 642 8.41 -12.43 -11.38
CA PHE A 642 9.62 -13.05 -11.85
C PHE A 642 10.43 -13.52 -10.65
N LYS A 643 10.89 -14.77 -10.69
CA LYS A 643 11.78 -15.35 -9.66
C LYS A 643 13.06 -14.54 -9.53
N ASN A 644 13.57 -14.00 -10.64
CA ASN A 644 14.71 -13.11 -10.64
C ASN A 644 14.29 -11.72 -11.14
N PRO A 645 14.13 -10.71 -10.26
CA PRO A 645 13.68 -9.37 -10.63
C PRO A 645 14.83 -8.42 -10.99
N ASN A 646 16.08 -8.91 -11.11
CA ASN A 646 17.30 -8.07 -11.20
C ASN A 646 17.63 -7.55 -12.60
N GLY A 647 16.91 -8.01 -13.61
CA GLY A 647 17.07 -7.58 -14.99
C GLY A 647 16.70 -6.12 -15.27
N ASN A 648 17.05 -5.67 -16.47
CA ASN A 648 16.61 -4.40 -17.00
C ASN A 648 15.18 -4.50 -17.54
N LEU A 649 14.35 -3.53 -17.18
CA LEU A 649 13.00 -3.36 -17.70
C LEU A 649 12.96 -2.12 -18.58
N TYR A 650 12.70 -2.31 -19.87
CA TYR A 650 12.59 -1.25 -20.85
C TYR A 650 11.12 -1.00 -21.19
N LYS A 651 10.71 0.26 -21.15
CA LYS A 651 9.44 0.71 -21.72
C LYS A 651 9.68 1.22 -23.14
N THR A 652 8.91 0.76 -24.11
CA THR A 652 8.97 1.36 -25.45
C THR A 652 8.31 2.74 -25.48
N THR A 653 8.92 3.69 -26.19
CA THR A 653 8.37 5.02 -26.38
C THR A 653 8.38 5.43 -27.85
N GLY A 654 7.21 5.85 -28.34
CA GLY A 654 7.02 6.20 -29.75
C GLY A 654 7.07 4.97 -30.66
N ALA A 655 6.55 5.10 -31.86
CA ALA A 655 6.40 3.95 -32.77
C ALA A 655 7.76 3.43 -33.34
N THR A 656 8.89 4.02 -32.96
CA THR A 656 10.24 3.62 -33.46
C THR A 656 10.84 2.40 -32.78
N ALA A 657 10.12 1.67 -31.92
CA ALA A 657 10.64 0.50 -31.21
C ALA A 657 10.47 -0.81 -32.03
N LEU A 658 10.90 -0.84 -33.30
CA LEU A 658 10.66 -1.92 -34.27
C LEU A 658 11.55 -3.18 -34.09
N LEU A 659 12.41 -3.20 -33.08
CA LEU A 659 13.54 -4.13 -32.91
C LEU A 659 14.34 -4.46 -34.21
N ASN A 660 14.66 -3.45 -35.03
CA ASN A 660 15.26 -3.66 -36.35
C ASN A 660 16.78 -3.44 -36.43
N SER A 661 17.36 -3.90 -37.54
CA SER A 661 18.80 -3.89 -37.79
C SER A 661 19.42 -2.50 -37.90
N TRP A 662 18.64 -1.43 -38.09
CA TRP A 662 19.15 -0.06 -38.17
C TRP A 662 19.76 0.43 -36.85
N TRP A 663 19.46 -0.25 -35.75
CA TRP A 663 19.92 0.12 -34.41
C TRP A 663 20.93 -0.85 -33.83
N VAL A 664 21.29 -1.90 -34.56
CA VAL A 664 22.37 -2.78 -34.12
C VAL A 664 23.67 -1.99 -34.19
N THR A 665 24.36 -1.95 -33.06
CA THR A 665 25.59 -1.19 -32.82
C THR A 665 26.57 -2.05 -32.03
N GLU A 666 27.87 -1.81 -32.18
CA GLU A 666 28.87 -2.42 -31.31
C GLU A 666 28.85 -1.78 -29.90
N ASN A 667 28.50 -0.49 -29.81
CA ASN A 667 28.48 0.27 -28.56
C ASN A 667 27.05 0.42 -28.01
N PRO A 668 26.70 -0.23 -26.88
CA PRO A 668 25.34 -0.17 -26.33
C PRO A 668 24.88 1.24 -25.94
N ASP A 669 25.81 2.18 -25.68
CA ASP A 669 25.46 3.57 -25.39
C ASP A 669 24.74 4.28 -26.56
N ASP A 670 24.93 3.83 -27.80
CA ASP A 670 24.25 4.43 -28.95
C ASP A 670 22.74 4.20 -28.89
N LEU A 671 22.28 3.16 -28.17
CA LEU A 671 20.84 2.91 -27.97
C LEU A 671 20.19 3.95 -27.04
N LYS A 672 20.98 4.65 -26.22
CA LYS A 672 20.49 5.68 -25.28
C LYS A 672 20.15 7.00 -25.97
N ILE A 673 20.73 7.23 -27.15
CA ILE A 673 20.51 8.44 -27.97
C ILE A 673 19.44 8.25 -29.05
N LEU A 674 18.86 7.05 -29.14
CA LEU A 674 17.65 6.79 -29.92
C LEU A 674 16.42 7.25 -29.15
N GLY A 675 15.59 8.09 -29.75
CA GLY A 675 14.41 8.61 -29.07
C GLY A 675 13.50 9.48 -29.92
N THR A 676 12.52 10.10 -29.25
CA THR A 676 11.56 11.00 -29.88
C THR A 676 12.23 12.26 -30.42
N TYR A 677 11.91 12.62 -31.67
CA TYR A 677 12.43 13.83 -32.34
C TYR A 677 11.76 15.14 -31.89
N SER A 678 10.81 15.10 -30.95
CA SER A 678 10.06 16.26 -30.48
C SER A 678 10.13 16.36 -28.97
N PRO A 679 10.20 17.58 -28.37
CA PRO A 679 10.23 17.76 -26.94
C PRO A 679 9.01 17.14 -26.25
N PRO A 680 9.22 16.39 -25.16
CA PRO A 680 10.54 15.95 -24.68
C PRO A 680 11.18 14.87 -25.53
N TYR A 681 12.51 14.91 -25.59
CA TYR A 681 13.27 13.74 -25.96
C TYR A 681 13.02 12.60 -24.94
N ARG A 682 12.55 11.46 -25.43
CA ARG A 682 12.39 10.21 -24.67
C ARG A 682 13.12 9.11 -25.40
N ARG A 683 13.87 8.30 -24.67
CA ARG A 683 14.57 7.14 -25.26
C ARG A 683 13.56 6.17 -25.86
N THR A 684 13.82 5.63 -27.06
CA THR A 684 12.96 4.65 -27.72
C THR A 684 12.71 3.44 -26.81
N TYR A 685 13.76 2.99 -26.10
CA TYR A 685 13.68 2.02 -25.03
C TYR A 685 14.07 2.71 -23.72
N GLU A 686 13.06 3.17 -22.97
CA GLU A 686 13.23 3.91 -21.72
C GLU A 686 13.44 2.92 -20.56
N LEU A 687 14.66 2.87 -20.01
CA LEU A 687 14.99 2.02 -18.89
C LEU A 687 14.23 2.42 -17.62
N LYS A 688 13.60 1.45 -16.94
CA LYS A 688 12.72 1.63 -15.77
C LYS A 688 13.27 1.01 -14.48
N THR A 689 14.24 0.11 -14.59
CA THR A 689 14.97 -0.50 -13.47
C THR A 689 16.46 -0.32 -13.70
N ASN A 690 17.28 -0.45 -12.65
CA ASN A 690 18.74 -0.34 -12.77
C ASN A 690 19.22 0.97 -13.43
N THR A 691 18.43 2.06 -13.29
CA THR A 691 18.65 3.35 -13.97
C THR A 691 19.93 4.06 -13.54
N GLU A 692 20.51 3.69 -12.40
CA GLU A 692 21.82 4.19 -11.96
C GLU A 692 22.98 3.54 -12.72
N VAL A 693 22.86 2.25 -13.06
CA VAL A 693 23.85 1.52 -13.87
C VAL A 693 23.71 1.92 -15.33
N ASP A 694 22.46 2.07 -15.80
CA ASP A 694 22.10 2.51 -17.16
C ASP A 694 22.78 1.68 -18.25
N ASP A 695 22.91 0.36 -18.08
CA ASP A 695 23.56 -0.54 -19.04
C ASP A 695 22.56 -1.13 -20.05
N TYR A 696 22.85 -0.99 -21.34
CA TYR A 696 22.02 -1.41 -22.49
C TYR A 696 22.65 -2.58 -23.27
N THR A 697 23.67 -3.24 -22.71
CA THR A 697 24.39 -4.36 -23.34
C THR A 697 23.45 -5.51 -23.70
N ASP A 698 22.52 -5.84 -22.81
CA ASP A 698 21.49 -6.86 -23.03
C ASP A 698 20.61 -6.54 -24.25
N LEU A 699 20.12 -5.30 -24.37
CA LEU A 699 19.27 -4.87 -25.48
C LEU A 699 20.04 -4.84 -26.79
N ARG A 700 21.31 -4.44 -26.78
CA ARG A 700 22.20 -4.53 -27.96
C ARG A 700 22.31 -5.96 -28.44
N ASP A 701 22.57 -6.90 -27.52
CA ASP A 701 22.72 -8.32 -27.87
C ASP A 701 21.41 -8.88 -28.40
N PHE A 702 20.28 -8.56 -27.76
CA PHE A 702 18.96 -8.91 -28.26
C PHE A 702 18.73 -8.44 -29.70
N LEU A 703 19.02 -7.18 -30.00
CA LEU A 703 18.93 -6.62 -31.35
C LEU A 703 19.85 -7.34 -32.34
N TYR A 704 21.05 -7.74 -31.92
CA TYR A 704 21.99 -8.49 -32.77
C TYR A 704 21.44 -9.87 -33.13
N PHE A 705 21.04 -10.68 -32.14
CA PHE A 705 20.58 -12.06 -32.38
C PHE A 705 19.31 -12.10 -33.24
N ILE A 706 18.30 -11.27 -32.94
CA ILE A 706 17.05 -11.27 -33.72
C ILE A 706 17.25 -10.84 -35.18
N ASN A 707 18.28 -10.04 -35.49
CA ASN A 707 18.50 -9.49 -36.83
C ASN A 707 19.57 -10.25 -37.63
N PHE A 708 20.57 -10.84 -36.96
CA PHE A 708 21.76 -11.39 -37.60
C PHE A 708 22.14 -12.81 -37.18
N ASP A 709 21.63 -13.32 -36.06
CA ASP A 709 22.04 -14.62 -35.50
C ASP A 709 20.86 -15.40 -34.88
N TRP A 710 19.80 -15.58 -35.67
CA TRP A 710 18.58 -16.24 -35.22
C TRP A 710 18.80 -17.70 -34.78
N GLU A 711 19.76 -18.41 -35.39
CA GLU A 711 20.08 -19.80 -35.02
C GLU A 711 20.49 -19.95 -33.54
N ASN A 712 20.93 -18.85 -32.92
CA ASN A 712 21.38 -18.79 -31.53
C ASN A 712 20.44 -17.94 -30.63
N ILE A 713 19.18 -17.77 -31.05
CA ILE A 713 18.18 -16.93 -30.35
C ILE A 713 17.91 -17.39 -28.91
N GLU A 714 18.08 -18.68 -28.62
CA GLU A 714 17.90 -19.27 -27.28
C GLU A 714 18.85 -18.70 -26.21
N TYR A 715 19.95 -18.03 -26.59
CA TYR A 715 20.83 -17.35 -25.64
C TYR A 715 20.25 -16.05 -25.08
N ILE A 716 19.26 -15.45 -25.77
CA ILE A 716 18.72 -14.15 -25.39
C ILE A 716 17.21 -14.15 -25.15
N THR A 717 16.49 -15.24 -25.43
CA THR A 717 15.05 -15.37 -25.12
C THR A 717 14.60 -16.83 -25.20
N ASP A 718 13.49 -17.15 -24.55
CA ASP A 718 12.77 -18.41 -24.70
C ASP A 718 11.63 -18.27 -25.71
N LEU A 719 11.70 -19.02 -26.82
CA LEU A 719 10.70 -18.97 -27.89
C LEU A 719 9.30 -19.40 -27.44
N SER A 720 9.18 -20.26 -26.42
CA SER A 720 7.89 -20.65 -25.86
C SER A 720 7.20 -19.48 -25.14
N ILE A 721 7.97 -18.64 -24.45
CA ILE A 721 7.47 -17.44 -23.77
C ILE A 721 7.14 -16.34 -24.79
N ILE A 722 7.99 -16.13 -25.79
CA ILE A 722 7.71 -15.18 -26.88
C ILE A 722 6.44 -15.59 -27.66
N ALA A 723 6.20 -16.89 -27.84
CA ALA A 723 5.00 -17.42 -28.47
C ALA A 723 3.72 -17.05 -27.70
N LYS A 724 3.73 -17.07 -26.35
CA LYS A 724 2.59 -16.66 -25.52
C LYS A 724 2.19 -15.21 -25.76
N TYR A 725 3.17 -14.31 -25.84
CA TYR A 725 2.92 -12.90 -26.15
C TYR A 725 2.27 -12.73 -27.54
N PHE A 726 2.86 -13.35 -28.56
CA PHE A 726 2.37 -13.21 -29.93
C PHE A 726 1.02 -13.89 -30.17
N ALA A 727 0.78 -15.06 -29.59
CA ALA A 727 -0.52 -15.72 -29.65
C ALA A 727 -1.61 -14.81 -29.08
N SER A 728 -1.34 -14.22 -27.91
CA SER A 728 -2.28 -13.30 -27.26
C SER A 728 -2.53 -12.02 -28.07
N SER A 729 -1.46 -11.41 -28.60
CA SER A 729 -1.53 -10.20 -29.44
C SER A 729 -2.31 -10.42 -30.74
N ILE A 730 -1.99 -11.50 -31.46
CA ILE A 730 -2.61 -11.80 -32.76
C ILE A 730 -4.04 -12.31 -32.60
N TYR A 731 -4.34 -13.07 -31.56
CA TYR A 731 -5.70 -13.53 -31.31
C TYR A 731 -6.63 -12.34 -31.09
N GLN A 732 -6.22 -11.37 -30.25
CA GLN A 732 -7.06 -10.23 -29.88
C GLN A 732 -7.09 -9.11 -30.94
N GLY A 733 -6.31 -9.20 -32.03
CA GLY A 733 -6.30 -8.16 -33.05
C GLY A 733 -5.68 -6.84 -32.58
N SER A 734 -4.62 -6.92 -31.76
CA SER A 734 -3.90 -5.74 -31.30
C SER A 734 -3.16 -5.09 -32.47
N TRP A 735 -3.37 -3.78 -32.67
CA TRP A 735 -2.68 -3.03 -33.72
C TRP A 735 -1.71 -1.96 -33.20
N ASP A 736 -1.84 -1.59 -31.93
CA ASP A 736 -0.96 -0.58 -31.32
C ASP A 736 0.19 -1.21 -30.52
N ASP A 737 0.48 -2.49 -30.75
CA ASP A 737 1.56 -3.24 -30.09
C ASP A 737 2.78 -3.51 -31.01
N TYR A 738 3.64 -4.48 -30.66
CA TYR A 738 4.81 -4.83 -31.49
C TYR A 738 4.46 -5.14 -32.96
N ILE A 739 3.37 -5.87 -33.22
CA ILE A 739 3.10 -6.48 -34.52
C ILE A 739 2.86 -5.43 -35.61
N ILE A 740 2.13 -4.35 -35.34
CA ILE A 740 1.77 -3.37 -36.39
C ILE A 740 2.43 -2.01 -36.21
N ILE A 741 2.45 -1.39 -35.03
CA ILE A 741 3.01 -0.03 -34.85
C ILE A 741 4.35 -0.07 -34.11
N ALA A 742 4.68 -1.19 -33.49
CA ALA A 742 5.84 -1.35 -32.62
C ALA A 742 5.83 -0.36 -31.45
N HIS A 743 4.71 -0.35 -30.73
CA HIS A 743 4.47 0.53 -29.59
C HIS A 743 3.87 -0.24 -28.40
N ASN A 744 3.70 0.40 -27.23
CA ASN A 744 2.92 -0.15 -26.11
C ASN A 744 3.29 -1.58 -25.63
N TYR A 745 4.59 -1.86 -25.56
CA TYR A 745 5.08 -3.06 -24.86
C TYR A 745 6.28 -2.72 -23.98
N TYR A 746 6.60 -3.64 -23.09
CA TYR A 746 7.82 -3.61 -22.29
C TYR A 746 8.67 -4.83 -22.62
N LEU A 747 9.98 -4.65 -22.47
CA LEU A 747 10.96 -5.71 -22.58
C LEU A 747 11.63 -5.87 -21.22
N TYR A 748 11.56 -7.08 -20.66
CA TYR A 748 12.28 -7.41 -19.45
C TYR A 748 13.40 -8.39 -19.79
N SER A 749 14.66 -8.01 -19.56
CA SER A 749 15.80 -8.90 -19.71
C SER A 749 15.97 -9.72 -18.44
N ASP A 750 15.23 -10.83 -18.31
CA ASP A 750 15.36 -11.75 -17.19
C ASP A 750 16.77 -12.36 -17.18
N PRO A 751 17.51 -12.33 -16.05
CA PRO A 751 18.88 -12.84 -16.03
C PRO A 751 19.03 -14.35 -16.24
N ASN A 752 17.95 -15.13 -16.11
CA ASN A 752 17.98 -16.59 -16.24
C ASN A 752 17.62 -17.05 -17.67
N ILE A 753 16.68 -16.36 -18.34
CA ILE A 753 16.13 -16.80 -19.64
C ILE A 753 16.22 -15.74 -20.76
N GLY A 754 16.67 -14.53 -20.46
CA GLY A 754 16.72 -13.42 -21.40
C GLY A 754 15.41 -12.64 -21.52
N PHE A 755 15.14 -12.09 -22.71
CA PHE A 755 14.08 -11.13 -22.94
C PHE A 755 12.68 -11.73 -22.92
N VAL A 756 11.80 -11.12 -22.13
CA VAL A 756 10.36 -11.40 -22.05
C VAL A 756 9.58 -10.16 -22.45
N MET A 757 8.55 -10.33 -23.29
CA MET A 757 7.65 -9.26 -23.72
C MET A 757 6.45 -9.14 -22.77
N ILE A 758 6.15 -7.92 -22.34
CA ILE A 758 5.04 -7.62 -21.42
C ILE A 758 4.12 -6.58 -22.09
N PRO A 759 2.81 -6.84 -22.23
CA PRO A 759 1.86 -5.90 -22.83
C PRO A 759 1.65 -4.66 -21.95
N TRP A 760 1.25 -3.53 -22.53
CA TRP A 760 0.89 -2.29 -21.82
C TRP A 760 -0.03 -1.44 -22.72
N ASP A 761 -0.96 -0.61 -22.21
CA ASP A 761 -1.81 0.26 -23.09
C ASP A 761 -2.46 -0.54 -24.25
N ILE A 762 -3.07 -1.69 -23.94
CA ILE A 762 -3.61 -2.61 -24.97
C ILE A 762 -5.11 -2.40 -25.26
N GLU A 763 -5.66 -1.21 -25.00
CA GLU A 763 -7.08 -0.91 -25.28
C GLU A 763 -7.43 -0.90 -26.78
N ASN A 764 -6.43 -0.79 -27.64
CA ASN A 764 -6.54 -0.74 -29.10
C ASN A 764 -6.55 -2.17 -29.70
N ASN A 765 -7.54 -2.96 -29.29
CA ASN A 765 -7.73 -4.37 -29.67
C ASN A 765 -9.21 -4.67 -30.00
N LEU A 766 -9.52 -5.94 -30.29
CA LEU A 766 -10.88 -6.48 -30.44
C LEU A 766 -11.73 -5.74 -31.50
N ASN A 767 -11.12 -5.34 -32.62
CA ASN A 767 -11.72 -4.50 -33.67
C ASN A 767 -11.95 -3.02 -33.30
N ALA A 768 -11.33 -2.48 -32.24
CA ALA A 768 -11.31 -1.04 -32.02
C ALA A 768 -10.73 -0.33 -33.26
N PHE A 769 -11.43 0.71 -33.75
CA PHE A 769 -11.09 1.46 -34.97
C PHE A 769 -11.15 0.66 -36.29
N SER A 770 -11.81 -0.51 -36.31
CA SER A 770 -11.91 -1.36 -37.52
C SER A 770 -12.57 -0.68 -38.72
N SER A 771 -13.48 0.28 -38.50
CA SER A 771 -14.10 1.09 -39.57
C SER A 771 -13.08 1.87 -40.39
N PHE A 772 -11.89 2.13 -39.84
CA PHE A 772 -10.78 2.83 -40.51
C PHE A 772 -9.63 1.89 -40.89
N LEU A 773 -9.31 0.95 -39.99
CA LEU A 773 -8.10 0.11 -40.08
C LEU A 773 -8.34 -1.21 -40.83
N GLY A 774 -9.58 -1.69 -40.87
CA GLY A 774 -9.97 -2.99 -41.42
C GLY A 774 -10.47 -3.95 -40.34
N ASN A 775 -10.96 -5.11 -40.77
CA ASN A 775 -11.45 -6.15 -39.87
C ASN A 775 -10.29 -7.03 -39.39
N PHE A 776 -10.12 -7.16 -38.08
CA PHE A 776 -9.13 -8.03 -37.45
C PHE A 776 -9.68 -9.42 -37.10
N SER A 777 -11.00 -9.64 -37.13
CA SER A 777 -11.57 -10.94 -36.75
C SER A 777 -11.18 -12.05 -37.73
N ASP A 778 -10.98 -11.73 -39.00
CA ASP A 778 -10.59 -12.62 -40.09
C ASP A 778 -9.11 -12.49 -40.50
N ALA A 779 -8.29 -11.89 -39.63
CA ALA A 779 -6.89 -11.64 -39.94
C ALA A 779 -6.02 -12.90 -39.78
N PRO A 780 -5.14 -13.26 -40.75
CA PRO A 780 -4.35 -14.50 -40.72
C PRO A 780 -3.49 -14.67 -39.45
N LEU A 781 -3.20 -15.92 -39.08
CA LEU A 781 -2.43 -16.26 -37.88
C LEU A 781 -0.92 -16.06 -38.07
N LEU A 782 -0.30 -16.64 -39.12
CA LEU A 782 1.16 -16.62 -39.31
C LEU A 782 1.65 -15.58 -40.32
N ASN A 783 0.80 -15.11 -41.24
CA ASN A 783 1.18 -14.06 -42.20
C ASN A 783 1.15 -12.61 -41.63
N GLY A 784 1.07 -12.46 -40.30
CA GLY A 784 1.36 -11.23 -39.56
C GLY A 784 0.77 -9.94 -40.13
N TYR A 785 -0.54 -9.87 -40.41
CA TYR A 785 -1.31 -8.68 -40.85
C TYR A 785 -0.81 -7.86 -42.06
N GLN A 786 0.42 -8.08 -42.55
CA GLN A 786 1.14 -7.23 -43.48
C GLN A 786 0.45 -7.12 -44.85
N ASP A 787 -0.18 -8.20 -45.31
CA ASP A 787 -0.92 -8.23 -46.58
C ASP A 787 -2.45 -8.19 -46.41
N HIS A 788 -2.94 -8.18 -45.16
CA HIS A 788 -4.38 -8.20 -44.85
C HIS A 788 -5.01 -6.80 -44.95
N PHE A 789 -4.27 -5.76 -44.55
CA PHE A 789 -4.78 -4.39 -44.48
C PHE A 789 -4.29 -3.49 -45.62
N ASN A 790 -5.14 -2.57 -46.08
CA ASN A 790 -4.75 -1.55 -47.03
C ASN A 790 -4.04 -0.39 -46.32
N TRP A 791 -2.70 -0.44 -46.30
CA TRP A 791 -1.83 0.56 -45.64
C TRP A 791 -2.02 2.00 -46.12
N ASN A 792 -2.62 2.24 -47.29
CA ASN A 792 -2.92 3.60 -47.74
C ASN A 792 -3.93 4.31 -46.80
N ASN A 793 -4.78 3.56 -46.11
CA ASN A 793 -5.72 4.12 -45.13
C ASN A 793 -5.02 4.55 -43.83
N TRP A 794 -3.81 4.05 -43.58
CA TRP A 794 -3.04 4.30 -42.37
C TRP A 794 -2.14 5.54 -42.49
N GLY A 795 -1.69 5.88 -43.71
CA GLY A 795 -0.82 7.02 -43.99
C GLY A 795 -1.40 8.40 -43.59
N PHE A 796 -2.72 8.51 -43.41
CA PHE A 796 -3.38 9.74 -42.95
C PHE A 796 -3.14 10.05 -41.46
N TRP A 797 -2.98 9.03 -40.61
CA TRP A 797 -2.79 9.20 -39.16
C TRP A 797 -1.32 9.33 -38.75
N PHE A 798 -0.41 8.65 -39.45
CA PHE A 798 1.02 8.58 -39.09
C PHE A 798 1.92 9.52 -39.93
N GLY A 799 1.31 10.28 -40.85
CA GLY A 799 1.99 11.21 -41.76
C GLY A 799 2.84 10.51 -42.83
N ASN A 800 3.32 11.28 -43.82
CA ASN A 800 4.22 10.83 -44.92
C ASN A 800 5.62 10.38 -44.45
N TRP A 801 5.77 10.02 -43.17
CA TRP A 801 6.98 9.43 -42.66
C TRP A 801 7.14 8.04 -43.27
N SER A 802 8.36 7.70 -43.65
CA SER A 802 8.70 6.47 -44.38
C SER A 802 8.74 5.27 -43.42
N TRP A 803 7.63 4.99 -42.74
CA TRP A 803 7.46 3.78 -41.94
C TRP A 803 7.25 2.63 -42.92
N ASP A 804 8.15 1.65 -42.94
CA ASP A 804 7.84 0.38 -43.59
C ASP A 804 7.14 -0.52 -42.55
N PRO A 805 5.80 -0.65 -42.58
CA PRO A 805 5.10 -1.58 -41.69
C PRO A 805 5.50 -3.05 -41.94
N LYS A 806 6.26 -3.34 -43.01
CA LYS A 806 6.59 -4.70 -43.45
C LYS A 806 7.72 -5.40 -42.71
N THR A 807 8.43 -4.74 -41.79
CA THR A 807 9.57 -5.40 -41.10
C THR A 807 9.38 -5.42 -39.59
N ARG A 808 9.17 -6.61 -39.04
CA ARG A 808 9.14 -6.91 -37.61
C ARG A 808 10.10 -8.06 -37.34
N PRO A 809 11.42 -7.83 -37.29
CA PRO A 809 12.42 -8.90 -37.35
C PRO A 809 12.19 -10.04 -36.36
N LEU A 810 11.84 -9.73 -35.10
CA LEU A 810 11.47 -10.76 -34.13
C LEU A 810 10.29 -11.64 -34.60
N TRP A 811 9.19 -11.05 -35.09
CA TRP A 811 8.04 -11.81 -35.59
C TRP A 811 8.32 -12.48 -36.94
N ASP A 812 8.92 -11.76 -37.88
CA ASP A 812 9.19 -12.23 -39.24
C ASP A 812 10.14 -13.44 -39.26
N ASN A 813 11.02 -13.54 -38.26
CA ASN A 813 11.88 -14.70 -38.06
C ASN A 813 11.17 -15.78 -37.22
N ALA A 814 10.50 -15.41 -36.12
CA ALA A 814 9.75 -16.36 -35.28
C ALA A 814 8.69 -17.14 -36.06
N ALA A 815 7.89 -16.47 -36.89
CA ALA A 815 6.84 -17.11 -37.69
C ALA A 815 7.37 -18.11 -38.74
N LYS A 816 8.69 -18.14 -38.99
CA LYS A 816 9.36 -19.12 -39.86
C LYS A 816 10.09 -20.21 -39.07
N ASP A 817 10.20 -20.06 -37.76
CA ASP A 817 10.87 -21.02 -36.88
C ASP A 817 9.89 -22.12 -36.45
N PRO A 818 10.11 -23.40 -36.80
CA PRO A 818 9.19 -24.48 -36.47
C PRO A 818 8.96 -24.69 -34.97
N VAL A 819 9.96 -24.39 -34.13
CA VAL A 819 9.86 -24.52 -32.68
C VAL A 819 8.90 -23.47 -32.14
N PHE A 820 9.11 -22.21 -32.54
CA PHE A 820 8.20 -21.12 -32.20
C PHE A 820 6.78 -21.38 -32.69
N VAL A 821 6.61 -21.75 -33.97
CA VAL A 821 5.28 -21.96 -34.57
C VAL A 821 4.50 -23.03 -33.83
N ASN A 822 5.16 -24.11 -33.40
CA ASN A 822 4.52 -25.15 -32.60
C ASN A 822 4.01 -24.62 -31.26
N TYR A 823 4.83 -23.87 -30.51
CA TYR A 823 4.37 -23.23 -29.26
C TYR A 823 3.25 -22.23 -29.52
N TYR A 824 3.41 -21.37 -30.52
CA TYR A 824 2.45 -20.32 -30.87
C TYR A 824 1.07 -20.89 -31.19
N LEU A 825 0.97 -21.93 -32.03
CA LEU A 825 -0.31 -22.54 -32.38
C LEU A 825 -0.96 -23.25 -31.18
N ASN A 826 -0.18 -23.87 -30.29
CA ASN A 826 -0.71 -24.44 -29.05
C ASN A 826 -1.31 -23.35 -28.15
N GLU A 827 -0.66 -22.19 -28.03
CA GLU A 827 -1.18 -21.06 -27.25
C GLU A 827 -2.44 -20.45 -27.89
N ILE A 828 -2.50 -20.37 -29.23
CA ILE A 828 -3.73 -19.98 -29.95
C ILE A 828 -4.87 -20.96 -29.66
N GLU A 829 -4.61 -22.28 -29.65
CA GLU A 829 -5.62 -23.29 -29.32
C GLU A 829 -6.10 -23.17 -27.86
N LYS A 830 -5.20 -22.88 -26.90
CA LYS A 830 -5.60 -22.59 -25.51
C LYS A 830 -6.56 -21.41 -25.43
N ILE A 831 -6.25 -20.30 -26.11
CA ILE A 831 -7.14 -19.11 -26.13
C ILE A 831 -8.49 -19.47 -26.79
N LEU A 832 -8.45 -20.21 -27.90
CA LEU A 832 -9.64 -20.63 -28.62
C LEU A 832 -10.61 -21.41 -27.70
N ASN A 833 -10.08 -22.38 -26.96
CA ASN A 833 -10.84 -23.21 -26.02
C ASN A 833 -11.49 -22.40 -24.87
N GLU A 834 -10.94 -21.22 -24.55
CA GLU A 834 -11.42 -20.33 -23.49
C GLU A 834 -12.29 -19.16 -24.03
N THR A 835 -12.66 -19.16 -25.31
CA THR A 835 -13.45 -18.05 -25.88
C THR A 835 -14.82 -17.89 -25.20
N GLN A 836 -15.45 -18.99 -24.81
CA GLN A 836 -16.72 -18.94 -24.08
C GLN A 836 -16.56 -18.27 -22.71
N TYR A 837 -15.47 -18.56 -22.00
CA TYR A 837 -15.12 -17.88 -20.75
C TYR A 837 -14.96 -16.36 -20.97
N LEU A 838 -14.27 -15.95 -22.05
CA LEU A 838 -14.09 -14.53 -22.38
C LEU A 838 -15.44 -13.83 -22.64
N LEU A 839 -16.36 -14.48 -23.37
CA LEU A 839 -17.71 -13.95 -23.62
C LEU A 839 -18.50 -13.76 -22.32
N GLU A 840 -18.43 -14.73 -21.41
CA GLU A 840 -19.06 -14.63 -20.08
C GLU A 840 -18.49 -13.48 -19.26
N LYS A 841 -17.17 -13.22 -19.33
CA LYS A 841 -16.53 -12.06 -18.69
C LYS A 841 -16.98 -10.73 -19.29
N VAL A 842 -17.12 -10.63 -20.62
CA VAL A 842 -17.67 -9.44 -21.27
C VAL A 842 -19.05 -9.11 -20.70
N ASP A 843 -19.94 -10.10 -20.59
CA ASP A 843 -21.28 -9.88 -20.04
C ASP A 843 -21.27 -9.56 -18.55
N GLN A 844 -20.52 -10.32 -17.75
CA GLN A 844 -20.38 -10.11 -16.31
C GLN A 844 -19.90 -8.68 -16.01
N TRP A 845 -18.81 -8.24 -16.65
CA TRP A 845 -18.23 -6.93 -16.39
C TRP A 845 -19.02 -5.80 -17.00
N SER A 846 -19.62 -6.00 -18.18
CA SER A 846 -20.61 -5.07 -18.73
C SER A 846 -21.69 -4.78 -17.70
N ASN A 847 -22.29 -5.82 -17.11
CA ASN A 847 -23.37 -5.65 -16.13
C ASN A 847 -22.90 -4.94 -14.87
N LEU A 848 -21.66 -5.22 -14.43
CA LEU A 848 -21.05 -4.54 -13.29
C LEU A 848 -20.89 -3.03 -13.56
N ILE A 849 -20.33 -2.65 -14.71
CA ILE A 849 -19.89 -1.26 -14.95
C ILE A 849 -20.95 -0.34 -15.58
N ASN A 850 -21.95 -0.89 -16.27
CA ASN A 850 -22.89 -0.14 -17.11
C ASN A 850 -23.50 1.07 -16.40
N GLU A 851 -24.02 0.88 -15.18
CA GLU A 851 -24.62 1.99 -14.43
C GLU A 851 -23.62 3.13 -14.23
N SER A 852 -22.41 2.82 -13.74
CA SER A 852 -21.38 3.83 -13.44
C SER A 852 -20.80 4.50 -14.67
N LEU A 853 -20.69 3.73 -15.76
CA LEU A 853 -20.17 4.16 -17.03
C LEU A 853 -21.09 5.21 -17.68
N LEU A 854 -22.40 5.01 -17.56
CA LEU A 854 -23.42 5.91 -18.10
C LEU A 854 -23.74 7.09 -17.18
N LEU A 855 -23.21 7.16 -15.96
CA LEU A 855 -23.42 8.30 -15.07
C LEU A 855 -22.72 9.57 -15.60
N PRO A 856 -23.40 10.73 -15.66
CA PRO A 856 -22.77 12.01 -15.94
C PRO A 856 -21.65 12.33 -14.93
N PHE A 857 -20.58 12.97 -15.38
CA PHE A 857 -19.42 13.28 -14.54
C PHE A 857 -18.88 14.69 -14.77
N ASN A 858 -18.20 15.25 -13.76
CA ASN A 858 -17.53 16.54 -13.87
C ASN A 858 -16.19 16.37 -14.60
N VAL A 859 -15.93 17.25 -15.58
CA VAL A 859 -14.68 17.21 -16.35
C VAL A 859 -13.48 17.51 -15.45
N THR A 860 -12.33 16.93 -15.81
CA THR A 860 -11.03 17.24 -15.19
C THR A 860 -10.15 18.10 -16.09
N SER A 861 -10.58 18.35 -17.34
CA SER A 861 -9.90 19.18 -18.32
C SER A 861 -10.80 20.37 -18.70
N PRO A 862 -10.40 21.63 -18.46
CA PRO A 862 -11.26 22.80 -18.60
C PRO A 862 -11.36 23.38 -20.03
N ARG A 863 -10.62 22.85 -21.02
CA ARG A 863 -10.69 23.39 -22.39
C ARG A 863 -11.96 22.93 -23.12
N ASP A 864 -12.56 23.89 -23.82
CA ASP A 864 -13.86 23.87 -24.48
C ASP A 864 -14.20 22.53 -25.17
N ALA A 865 -15.09 21.76 -24.54
CA ALA A 865 -15.59 20.50 -25.08
C ALA A 865 -16.32 20.67 -26.43
N SER A 866 -16.71 21.90 -26.80
CA SER A 866 -17.40 22.20 -28.06
C SER A 866 -16.48 22.19 -29.29
N ALA A 867 -15.16 22.22 -29.12
CA ALA A 867 -14.21 22.25 -30.22
C ALA A 867 -13.94 20.86 -30.86
N TYR A 868 -14.48 19.76 -30.31
CA TYR A 868 -14.09 18.42 -30.74
C TYR A 868 -15.28 17.44 -30.88
N GLN A 869 -15.29 16.71 -31.99
CA GLN A 869 -16.15 15.55 -32.23
C GLN A 869 -15.57 14.30 -31.54
N THR A 870 -15.39 14.32 -30.22
CA THR A 870 -15.03 13.10 -29.47
C THR A 870 -16.29 12.37 -29.01
N PRO A 871 -16.32 11.02 -28.99
CA PRO A 871 -17.46 10.27 -28.43
C PRO A 871 -17.64 10.50 -26.92
N TYR A 872 -16.61 11.00 -26.23
CA TYR A 872 -16.69 11.41 -24.83
C TYR A 872 -17.27 12.80 -24.69
N THR A 873 -18.58 12.86 -24.44
CA THR A 873 -19.20 14.04 -23.85
C THR A 873 -19.09 13.95 -22.31
N ILE A 874 -19.76 14.83 -21.57
CA ILE A 874 -19.87 14.79 -20.09
C ILE A 874 -20.59 13.49 -19.61
N GLN A 875 -21.01 12.64 -20.56
CA GLN A 875 -21.60 11.32 -20.40
C GLN A 875 -21.27 10.44 -21.62
N ILE A 876 -21.19 9.11 -21.43
CA ILE A 876 -21.16 8.17 -22.55
C ILE A 876 -22.60 7.87 -22.99
N ASP A 877 -22.88 7.97 -24.29
CA ASP A 877 -24.20 7.63 -24.83
C ASP A 877 -24.48 6.12 -24.76
N ASN A 878 -25.69 5.75 -24.34
CA ASN A 878 -26.08 4.35 -24.15
C ASN A 878 -26.04 3.55 -25.45
N ASN A 879 -26.38 4.14 -26.60
CA ASN A 879 -26.28 3.42 -27.88
C ASN A 879 -24.81 3.21 -28.26
N SER A 880 -23.95 4.20 -28.03
CA SER A 880 -22.50 4.07 -28.21
C SER A 880 -21.94 2.90 -27.39
N TYR A 881 -22.30 2.83 -26.11
CA TYR A 881 -21.91 1.72 -25.23
C TYR A 881 -22.40 0.35 -25.74
N ILE A 882 -23.69 0.24 -26.10
CA ILE A 882 -24.28 -1.01 -26.61
C ILE A 882 -23.58 -1.46 -27.91
N ASN A 883 -23.26 -0.52 -28.80
CA ASN A 883 -22.55 -0.80 -30.04
C ASN A 883 -21.13 -1.30 -29.77
N GLU A 884 -20.40 -0.67 -28.85
CA GLU A 884 -19.04 -1.09 -28.50
C GLU A 884 -19.02 -2.46 -27.79
N LYS A 885 -19.96 -2.72 -26.88
CA LYS A 885 -20.14 -4.05 -26.30
C LYS A 885 -20.40 -5.10 -27.38
N SER A 886 -21.31 -4.80 -28.31
CA SER A 886 -21.66 -5.71 -29.40
C SER A 886 -20.46 -5.94 -30.33
N ARG A 887 -19.63 -4.93 -30.58
CA ARG A 887 -18.37 -5.05 -31.32
C ARG A 887 -17.44 -6.07 -30.67
N VAL A 888 -17.21 -5.97 -29.35
CA VAL A 888 -16.34 -6.89 -28.61
C VAL A 888 -16.87 -8.33 -28.69
N ILE A 889 -18.17 -8.54 -28.46
CA ILE A 889 -18.81 -9.87 -28.56
C ILE A 889 -18.67 -10.46 -29.97
N ASN A 890 -19.04 -9.67 -30.99
CA ASN A 890 -18.97 -10.12 -32.38
C ASN A 890 -17.54 -10.42 -32.80
N PHE A 891 -16.56 -9.60 -32.38
CA PHE A 891 -15.15 -9.88 -32.62
C PHE A 891 -14.75 -11.26 -32.07
N LEU A 892 -15.05 -11.55 -30.80
CA LEU A 892 -14.66 -12.83 -30.19
C LEU A 892 -15.30 -14.02 -30.90
N ILE A 893 -16.59 -13.93 -31.24
CA ILE A 893 -17.32 -14.99 -31.96
C ILE A 893 -16.75 -15.21 -33.37
N ASP A 894 -16.53 -14.13 -34.11
CA ASP A 894 -16.04 -14.24 -35.49
C ASP A 894 -14.57 -14.68 -35.51
N ARG A 895 -13.77 -14.21 -34.54
CA ARG A 895 -12.38 -14.64 -34.37
C ARG A 895 -12.29 -16.12 -34.04
N GLN A 896 -13.13 -16.61 -33.13
CA GLN A 896 -13.21 -18.02 -32.79
C GLN A 896 -13.44 -18.88 -34.04
N LYS A 897 -14.47 -18.56 -34.82
CA LYS A 897 -14.81 -19.32 -36.05
C LYS A 897 -13.67 -19.29 -37.05
N PHE A 898 -13.06 -18.13 -37.26
CA PHE A 898 -11.93 -17.99 -38.18
C PHE A 898 -10.75 -18.85 -37.73
N VAL A 899 -10.36 -18.77 -36.45
CA VAL A 899 -9.24 -19.55 -35.91
C VAL A 899 -9.53 -21.05 -35.95
N GLU A 900 -10.76 -21.48 -35.67
CA GLU A 900 -11.18 -22.89 -35.82
C GLU A 900 -11.08 -23.42 -37.26
N GLU A 901 -11.21 -22.56 -38.27
CA GLU A 901 -11.01 -22.91 -39.67
C GLU A 901 -9.53 -22.92 -40.05
N GLU A 902 -8.77 -21.93 -39.59
CA GLU A 902 -7.33 -21.85 -39.84
C GLU A 902 -6.58 -23.04 -39.22
N LEU A 903 -6.85 -23.41 -37.96
CA LEU A 903 -6.15 -24.53 -37.30
C LEU A 903 -6.38 -25.91 -37.95
N LYS A 904 -7.32 -26.03 -38.89
CA LYS A 904 -7.53 -27.27 -39.68
C LYS A 904 -6.60 -27.36 -40.90
N LYS A 905 -5.96 -26.26 -41.29
CA LYS A 905 -5.05 -26.20 -42.43
C LYS A 905 -3.66 -26.74 -42.05
N PRO A 906 -2.90 -27.31 -43.01
CA PRO A 906 -1.48 -27.56 -42.80
C PRO A 906 -0.73 -26.26 -42.46
N VAL A 907 0.31 -26.36 -41.65
CA VAL A 907 1.13 -25.20 -41.24
C VAL A 907 1.71 -24.46 -42.44
N GLU A 908 2.01 -25.15 -43.55
CA GLU A 908 2.52 -24.53 -44.77
C GLU A 908 1.47 -23.71 -45.54
N GLU A 909 0.18 -23.88 -45.25
CA GLU A 909 -0.93 -23.10 -45.82
C GLU A 909 -1.28 -21.87 -44.97
N LEU A 910 -0.94 -21.91 -43.67
CA LEU A 910 -1.09 -20.81 -42.71
C LEU A 910 -0.02 -19.73 -42.91
#